data_AF-A0A9Q1GHG3-F1
#
_entry.id   AF-A0A9Q1GHG3-F1
#
_cell.length_a   1.000
_cell.length_b   1.000
_cell.length_c   1.000
_cell.angle_alpha   90.00
_cell.angle_beta   90.00
_cell.angle_gamma   90.00
#
_symmetry.space_group_name_H-M   'P 1'
#
loop_
_entity.id
_entity.type
_entity.pdbx_description
1 polymer ?
#
loop_
_entity_poly.entity_id
_entity_poly.type
_entity_poly.pdbx_seq_one_letter_code
_entity_poly.pdbx_strand_id
1 'polypeptide(L)'
;MALSSSLRPYFPATVRNSHFTLSFAGVHGRDRTFSFMTSTARCGALHRINSVLRHSRPTINSNESPEPARALLERLFARTQKLEQQMNGNSHLLHDGVQSGINLENLESDLLAAVEALRKKEEDLQEAERLVILEHAELDQARKELEQRERKIAVAHSKQEKLEEELRQANLKLVSQARHIEDLKMRLKEGDQEIARAKSVLSSKQVEINKMRDELTRKSAEAVSAEAQLRSKAQLLDEANAIVKRQDLELQQLQNALHVKQQELEESMARQQLEEEKVKEVENKLEQQTMEWLLAQEELKRLGEEASKHIGESKETMEDFQRVKRLLTDVRSELVSSQKSLLSSRQKMEEREVLLEKQLLELEEQRTTVMSYMNSLKNAHVEVEDEKEKLRVAEAQNKELELDLSLKRDLIEGLQNELSKEKSSLQQAIEELSSLDEELKKRNNKFQETSDLLKVKEEELVDAKLEIQHLISQQDSLQLLLNERDSELITAKKRLEELDSEIEELRMLLKSKEDQLIQATGMLKEKEDYAQAMQYKLNDAKLKASAAESVVERIVDLTNELVISTKEGNLYTPSLMGDMGSLQLKLLEKPTEDLRWEKKQLETELELTKESLRAKEMELLATQRELTIKDKGLKMVSQGLEEKDSELKELKEKMLRDANDLKQLHTMPQDGTQERVIEDSAIEKLQLEAAQLEIEAATSALHKLVEMSRQLLNKASLTVEADLDLNVFQPNGFGTSTNDVRGNIIQQKGIDLESNIVDANEFLTEVKSEVARLADLTDRLVQEAGAFNYVTQ
;
A
#
# COMPACT_ATOMS: atom_id res chain seq x y z
N MET A 1 -28.54 55.76 -7.86
CA MET A 1 -29.78 55.96 -7.06
C MET A 1 -29.43 55.83 -5.58
N ALA A 2 -30.37 56.06 -4.66
CA ALA A 2 -30.09 56.26 -3.23
C ALA A 2 -30.12 54.96 -2.39
N LEU A 3 -29.94 55.15 -1.06
CA LEU A 3 -29.89 54.16 0.04
C LEU A 3 -28.55 53.39 0.11
N SER A 4 -27.73 53.44 1.16
CA SER A 4 -27.93 53.37 2.64
C SER A 4 -28.39 51.96 3.11
N SER A 5 -27.83 51.36 4.17
CA SER A 5 -27.31 52.00 5.39
C SER A 5 -26.17 51.24 6.10
N SER A 6 -25.15 51.99 6.53
CA SER A 6 -24.52 51.99 7.86
C SER A 6 -24.73 50.81 8.83
N LEU A 7 -23.61 50.29 9.35
CA LEU A 7 -23.34 50.31 10.80
C LEU A 7 -21.86 50.65 11.06
N ARG A 8 -21.59 51.44 12.12
CA ARG A 8 -20.24 51.96 12.46
C ARG A 8 -19.53 51.08 13.52
N PRO A 9 -18.19 51.17 13.66
CA PRO A 9 -17.41 50.24 14.48
C PRO A 9 -17.15 50.73 15.91
N TYR A 10 -16.61 49.82 16.74
CA TYR A 10 -15.78 50.17 17.89
C TYR A 10 -14.32 49.76 17.63
N PHE A 11 -13.44 50.76 17.58
CA PHE A 11 -12.02 50.64 17.97
C PHE A 11 -11.91 50.71 19.51
N PRO A 12 -10.75 50.48 20.16
CA PRO A 12 -9.38 50.24 19.67
C PRO A 12 -8.82 48.89 20.23
N ALA A 13 -7.52 48.54 20.31
CA ALA A 13 -6.24 49.21 19.99
C ALA A 13 -5.14 48.20 19.61
N THR A 14 -4.07 48.74 19.02
CA THR A 14 -2.68 48.26 18.90
C THR A 14 -2.14 47.45 20.13
N VAL A 15 -1.09 46.60 20.08
CA VAL A 15 0.23 46.77 19.41
C VAL A 15 1.14 45.50 19.50
N ARG A 16 2.23 45.49 18.69
CA ARG A 16 3.51 44.70 18.78
C ARG A 16 3.58 43.23 18.34
N ASN A 17 4.48 43.01 17.37
CA ASN A 17 5.79 42.32 17.45
C ASN A 17 5.93 41.12 18.43
N SER A 18 6.60 40.02 18.07
CA SER A 18 7.88 39.98 17.33
C SER A 18 8.09 38.69 16.53
N HIS A 19 9.06 38.72 15.60
CA HIS A 19 9.68 37.51 15.03
C HIS A 19 10.26 36.60 16.13
N PHE A 20 10.30 35.30 15.86
CA PHE A 20 11.49 34.50 16.14
C PHE A 20 11.64 33.38 15.10
N THR A 21 12.74 33.41 14.35
CA THR A 21 13.27 32.24 13.65
C THR A 21 14.06 31.38 14.62
N LEU A 22 14.09 30.07 14.42
CA LEU A 22 15.19 29.23 14.92
C LEU A 22 15.28 27.93 14.11
N SER A 23 16.52 27.57 13.75
CA SER A 23 16.85 26.35 13.00
C SER A 23 17.34 25.24 13.94
N PHE A 24 17.60 24.07 13.37
CA PHE A 24 18.09 22.86 14.04
C PHE A 24 19.26 23.08 15.02
N ALA A 25 19.20 22.36 16.14
CA ALA A 25 20.37 21.83 16.84
C ALA A 25 20.01 20.47 17.48
N GLY A 26 20.70 19.40 17.11
CA GLY A 26 20.49 18.06 17.69
C GLY A 26 21.53 17.74 18.76
N VAL A 27 21.11 17.28 19.94
CA VAL A 27 22.00 16.85 21.02
C VAL A 27 21.46 15.58 21.69
N HIS A 28 22.40 14.69 22.07
CA HIS A 28 22.30 13.43 22.80
C HIS A 28 20.97 13.01 23.47
N GLY A 29 20.68 11.71 23.34
CA GLY A 29 19.79 11.02 24.27
C GLY A 29 20.32 11.04 25.71
N ARG A 30 19.38 10.89 26.66
CA ARG A 30 19.65 10.52 28.04
C ARG A 30 18.57 9.56 28.49
N ASP A 31 18.95 8.57 29.31
CA ASP A 31 17.97 7.79 30.04
C ASP A 31 17.07 8.71 30.88
N ARG A 32 15.77 8.45 30.83
CA ARG A 32 14.79 8.97 31.77
C ARG A 32 14.00 7.80 32.33
N THR A 33 14.47 7.29 33.46
CA THR A 33 13.68 6.47 34.37
C THR A 33 12.43 7.25 34.77
N PHE A 34 11.28 6.92 34.16
CA PHE A 34 10.00 7.50 34.53
C PHE A 34 9.52 6.93 35.86
N SER A 35 9.90 7.59 36.95
CA SER A 35 9.32 7.39 38.27
C SER A 35 7.86 7.87 38.25
N PHE A 36 6.92 6.97 37.98
CA PHE A 36 5.50 7.28 38.02
C PHE A 36 5.03 7.52 39.47
N MET A 37 4.42 8.68 39.71
CA MET A 37 3.84 8.99 41.02
C MET A 37 2.55 8.17 41.21
N THR A 38 2.50 7.37 42.28
CA THR A 38 1.29 6.64 42.67
C THR A 38 0.28 7.58 43.33
N SER A 39 -0.56 8.22 42.52
CA SER A 39 -1.68 9.06 42.97
C SER A 39 -2.83 8.22 43.55
N THR A 40 -2.62 7.61 44.72
CA THR A 40 -3.67 6.85 45.42
C THR A 40 -4.75 7.78 45.96
N ALA A 41 -5.92 7.79 45.31
CA ALA A 41 -7.08 8.55 45.76
C ALA A 41 -7.61 8.05 47.12
N ARG A 42 -8.06 8.98 47.96
CA ARG A 42 -8.64 8.68 49.28
C ARG A 42 -10.10 8.24 49.15
N CYS A 43 -10.48 7.07 49.68
CA CYS A 43 -11.77 6.86 50.35
C CYS A 43 -11.80 5.54 51.14
N GLY A 44 -12.80 5.33 52.01
CA GLY A 44 -13.18 3.97 52.45
C GLY A 44 -12.77 3.52 53.87
N ALA A 45 -13.11 4.31 54.89
CA ALA A 45 -13.40 3.84 56.26
C ALA A 45 -12.56 2.68 56.86
N LEU A 46 -11.41 2.99 57.46
CA LEU A 46 -10.80 2.11 58.47
C LEU A 46 -11.78 1.92 59.64
N HIS A 47 -12.38 0.74 59.73
CA HIS A 47 -13.17 0.35 60.89
C HIS A 47 -12.25 0.22 62.10
N ARG A 48 -12.41 1.20 63.01
CA ARG A 48 -11.98 1.22 64.41
C ARG A 48 -11.59 -0.18 64.92
N ILE A 49 -10.29 -0.45 64.96
CA ILE A 49 -9.75 -1.58 65.74
C ILE A 49 -10.04 -1.25 67.20
N ASN A 50 -11.14 -1.80 67.72
CA ASN A 50 -11.41 -1.78 69.15
C ASN A 50 -10.29 -2.57 69.82
N SER A 51 -9.41 -1.89 70.55
CA SER A 51 -8.46 -2.53 71.43
C SER A 51 -9.23 -3.25 72.53
N VAL A 52 -9.49 -4.55 72.36
CA VAL A 52 -10.02 -5.43 73.42
C VAL A 52 -8.88 -5.77 74.38
N LEU A 53 -8.26 -4.72 74.92
CA LEU A 53 -7.45 -4.77 76.12
C LEU A 53 -8.34 -4.21 77.24
N ARG A 54 -9.45 -4.91 77.51
CA ARG A 54 -10.21 -4.69 78.74
C ARG A 54 -9.27 -5.02 79.89
N HIS A 55 -8.79 -4.00 80.58
CA HIS A 55 -8.06 -4.18 81.83
C HIS A 55 -9.02 -4.63 82.93
N SER A 56 -9.48 -5.88 82.84
CA SER A 56 -10.05 -6.65 83.95
C SER A 56 -8.93 -6.93 84.96
N ARG A 57 -8.39 -5.87 85.58
CA ARG A 57 -7.66 -6.02 86.84
C ARG A 57 -8.65 -6.68 87.80
N PRO A 58 -8.36 -7.87 88.36
CA PRO A 58 -9.10 -8.32 89.52
C PRO A 58 -8.86 -7.27 90.61
N THR A 59 -9.91 -6.56 91.01
CA THR A 59 -9.88 -5.67 92.18
C THR A 59 -9.83 -6.55 93.42
N ILE A 60 -8.63 -7.01 93.75
CA ILE A 60 -8.28 -7.63 95.03
C ILE A 60 -8.44 -6.53 96.09
N ASN A 61 -9.67 -6.35 96.57
CA ASN A 61 -10.04 -5.35 97.57
C ASN A 61 -9.70 -5.87 98.97
N SER A 62 -8.42 -6.18 99.20
CA SER A 62 -7.91 -6.80 100.42
C SER A 62 -7.68 -5.78 101.54
N ASN A 63 -8.73 -5.05 101.93
CA ASN A 63 -8.70 -4.11 103.06
C ASN A 63 -9.59 -4.50 104.25
N GLU A 64 -10.20 -5.69 104.19
CA GLU A 64 -10.34 -6.55 105.38
C GLU A 64 -9.61 -7.86 105.06
N SER A 65 -8.28 -7.83 105.13
CA SER A 65 -7.49 -9.07 105.08
C SER A 65 -7.57 -9.73 106.45
N PRO A 66 -8.17 -10.93 106.59
CA PRO A 66 -7.78 -11.81 107.68
C PRO A 66 -6.26 -12.05 107.58
N GLU A 67 -5.65 -12.34 108.72
CA GLU A 67 -4.19 -12.44 108.80
C GLU A 67 -3.67 -13.53 107.84
N PRO A 68 -2.53 -13.33 107.16
CA PRO A 68 -2.08 -14.27 106.12
C PRO A 68 -2.02 -15.70 106.66
N ALA A 69 -2.55 -16.67 105.91
CA ALA A 69 -2.52 -18.08 106.31
C ALA A 69 -1.11 -18.56 106.71
N ARG A 70 -0.07 -18.02 106.05
CA ARG A 70 1.33 -18.19 106.44
C ARG A 70 1.65 -17.70 107.86
N ALA A 71 1.21 -16.49 108.24
CA ALA A 71 1.45 -15.91 109.56
C ALA A 71 0.64 -16.63 110.66
N LEU A 72 -0.58 -17.07 110.35
CA LEU A 72 -1.38 -17.94 111.22
C LEU A 72 -0.68 -19.29 111.46
N LEU A 73 -0.15 -19.93 110.41
CA LEU A 73 0.62 -21.17 110.51
C LEU A 73 1.96 -20.98 111.24
N GLU A 74 2.69 -19.88 110.99
CA GLU A 74 3.93 -19.54 111.70
C GLU A 74 3.66 -19.28 113.20
N ARG A 75 2.53 -18.65 113.56
CA ARG A 75 2.10 -18.49 114.96
C ARG A 75 1.71 -19.83 115.58
N LEU A 76 0.89 -20.64 114.90
CA LEU A 76 0.51 -21.99 115.36
C LEU A 76 1.75 -22.81 115.66
N PHE A 77 2.69 -22.87 114.73
CA PHE A 77 3.95 -23.60 114.90
C PHE A 77 4.74 -23.09 116.12
N ALA A 78 4.90 -21.77 116.26
CA ALA A 78 5.57 -21.17 117.42
C ALA A 78 4.80 -21.34 118.75
N ARG A 79 3.48 -21.57 118.72
CA ARG A 79 2.63 -21.78 119.90
C ARG A 79 2.60 -23.25 120.32
N THR A 80 2.52 -24.17 119.36
CA THR A 80 2.68 -25.62 119.56
C THR A 80 4.09 -25.94 120.08
N GLN A 81 5.14 -25.33 119.52
CA GLN A 81 6.51 -25.52 120.00
C GLN A 81 6.71 -25.06 121.46
N LYS A 82 5.99 -24.01 121.90
CA LYS A 82 5.98 -23.58 123.31
C LYS A 82 5.23 -24.55 124.22
N LEU A 83 4.11 -25.11 123.75
CA LEU A 83 3.37 -26.15 124.47
C LEU A 83 4.22 -27.42 124.65
N GLU A 84 4.87 -27.86 123.56
CA GLU A 84 5.80 -29.00 123.55
C GLU A 84 6.97 -28.80 124.53
N GLN A 85 7.59 -27.61 124.53
CA GLN A 85 8.64 -27.25 125.50
C GLN A 85 8.16 -27.24 126.95
N GLN A 86 6.89 -26.88 127.21
CA GLN A 86 6.31 -26.96 128.56
C GLN A 86 5.99 -28.40 129.01
N MET A 87 5.64 -29.29 128.08
CA MET A 87 5.33 -30.70 128.41
C MET A 87 6.56 -31.59 128.60
N ASN A 88 7.71 -31.23 128.02
CA ASN A 88 8.90 -32.08 127.96
C ASN A 88 9.97 -31.76 129.03
N GLY A 89 9.67 -30.89 130.01
CA GLY A 89 10.59 -30.47 131.07
C GLY A 89 10.05 -30.75 132.47
N ASN A 90 10.68 -31.68 133.20
CA ASN A 90 10.20 -32.13 134.52
C ASN A 90 10.76 -31.34 135.72
N SER A 91 9.86 -31.11 136.69
CA SER A 91 10.10 -30.97 138.14
C SER A 91 10.65 -29.66 138.75
N HIS A 92 9.79 -29.08 139.62
CA HIS A 92 10.08 -28.36 140.86
C HIS A 92 10.74 -26.96 140.82
N LEU A 93 9.90 -25.92 140.90
CA LEU A 93 9.85 -25.02 142.08
C LEU A 93 8.51 -24.25 142.15
N LEU A 94 8.30 -23.44 143.20
CA LEU A 94 6.99 -22.94 143.67
C LEU A 94 6.82 -21.42 143.49
N HIS A 95 5.55 -20.97 143.39
CA HIS A 95 5.04 -19.58 143.38
C HIS A 95 5.63 -18.65 142.29
N ASP A 96 4.84 -17.86 141.57
CA ASP A 96 3.61 -17.15 141.97
C ASP A 96 2.45 -17.34 140.96
N GLY A 97 1.28 -16.79 141.25
CA GLY A 97 0.10 -16.84 140.38
C GLY A 97 0.18 -15.91 139.15
N VAL A 98 -0.66 -16.21 138.15
CA VAL A 98 -0.96 -15.35 136.98
C VAL A 98 0.19 -15.15 135.97
N GLN A 99 0.84 -16.23 135.52
CA GLN A 99 1.44 -16.28 134.17
C GLN A 99 1.71 -17.70 133.62
N SER A 100 0.72 -18.30 132.95
CA SER A 100 0.90 -19.41 131.99
C SER A 100 -0.33 -19.55 131.07
N GLY A 101 -0.71 -18.47 130.39
CA GLY A 101 -1.91 -18.36 129.54
C GLY A 101 -1.80 -19.06 128.17
N ILE A 102 -1.40 -20.33 128.14
CA ILE A 102 -1.56 -21.18 126.93
C ILE A 102 -2.90 -21.91 127.02
N ASN A 103 -4.00 -21.15 126.97
CA ASN A 103 -5.34 -21.74 126.87
C ASN A 103 -5.44 -22.55 125.57
N LEU A 104 -5.91 -23.80 125.66
CA LEU A 104 -6.10 -24.69 124.51
C LEU A 104 -7.03 -24.05 123.47
N GLU A 105 -8.10 -23.41 123.95
CA GLU A 105 -9.06 -22.56 123.22
C GLU A 105 -8.41 -21.51 122.32
N ASN A 106 -7.26 -20.93 122.70
CA ASN A 106 -6.54 -19.97 121.86
C ASN A 106 -5.77 -20.66 120.72
N LEU A 107 -5.26 -21.87 120.94
CA LEU A 107 -4.60 -22.67 119.91
C LEU A 107 -5.64 -23.23 118.92
N GLU A 108 -6.80 -23.63 119.42
CA GLU A 108 -7.98 -24.02 118.63
C GLU A 108 -8.51 -22.85 117.80
N SER A 109 -8.59 -21.64 118.36
CA SER A 109 -8.94 -20.41 117.64
C SER A 109 -7.92 -20.07 116.54
N ASP A 110 -6.62 -20.13 116.84
CA ASP A 110 -5.54 -19.95 115.85
C ASP A 110 -5.66 -21.00 114.71
N LEU A 111 -6.05 -22.24 115.04
CA LEU A 111 -6.18 -23.36 114.10
C LEU A 111 -7.42 -23.23 113.21
N LEU A 112 -8.58 -22.88 113.78
CA LEU A 112 -9.80 -22.61 113.02
C LEU A 112 -9.59 -21.44 112.06
N ALA A 113 -8.96 -20.35 112.52
CA ALA A 113 -8.60 -19.22 111.67
C ALA A 113 -7.63 -19.61 110.55
N ALA A 114 -6.62 -20.46 110.82
CA ALA A 114 -5.71 -20.96 109.80
C ALA A 114 -6.43 -21.84 108.76
N VAL A 115 -7.32 -22.75 109.20
CA VAL A 115 -8.11 -23.62 108.32
C VAL A 115 -9.09 -22.81 107.47
N GLU A 116 -9.72 -21.79 108.02
CA GLU A 116 -10.62 -20.88 107.28
C GLU A 116 -9.85 -20.01 106.27
N ALA A 117 -8.70 -19.45 106.66
CA ALA A 117 -7.83 -18.70 105.75
C ALA A 117 -7.24 -19.58 104.62
N LEU A 118 -6.94 -20.85 104.90
CA LEU A 118 -6.52 -21.83 103.88
C LEU A 118 -7.68 -22.23 102.97
N ARG A 119 -8.89 -22.48 103.51
CA ARG A 119 -10.09 -22.77 102.70
C ARG A 119 -10.38 -21.61 101.74
N LYS A 120 -10.35 -20.37 102.24
CA LYS A 120 -10.55 -19.18 101.39
C LYS A 120 -9.46 -19.05 100.32
N LYS A 121 -8.22 -19.46 100.61
CA LYS A 121 -7.13 -19.48 99.63
C LYS A 121 -7.28 -20.59 98.59
N GLU A 122 -7.83 -21.74 98.96
CA GLU A 122 -8.23 -22.80 98.02
C GLU A 122 -9.38 -22.34 97.11
N GLU A 123 -10.40 -21.67 97.67
CA GLU A 123 -11.50 -21.07 96.91
C GLU A 123 -11.03 -19.97 95.94
N ASP A 124 -10.14 -19.07 96.40
CA ASP A 124 -9.47 -18.06 95.56
C ASP A 124 -8.65 -18.71 94.42
N LEU A 125 -7.94 -19.82 94.70
CA LEU A 125 -7.12 -20.54 93.72
C LEU A 125 -7.98 -21.27 92.68
N GLN A 126 -9.06 -21.93 93.10
CA GLN A 126 -10.00 -22.59 92.19
C GLN A 126 -10.75 -21.57 91.30
N GLU A 127 -11.03 -20.37 91.80
CA GLU A 127 -11.57 -19.28 90.95
C GLU A 127 -10.51 -18.77 89.97
N ALA A 128 -9.26 -18.60 90.40
CA ALA A 128 -8.17 -18.25 89.50
C ALA A 128 -7.93 -19.33 88.42
N GLU A 129 -8.05 -20.62 88.75
CA GLU A 129 -7.97 -21.73 87.79
C GLU A 129 -9.13 -21.69 86.80
N ARG A 130 -10.38 -21.48 87.25
CA ARG A 130 -11.55 -21.29 86.38
C ARG A 130 -11.36 -20.12 85.41
N LEU A 131 -10.83 -19.00 85.90
CA LEU A 131 -10.53 -17.83 85.07
C LEU A 131 -9.42 -18.12 84.05
N VAL A 132 -8.33 -18.79 84.45
CA VAL A 132 -7.25 -19.19 83.53
C VAL A 132 -7.73 -20.16 82.45
N ILE A 133 -8.63 -21.09 82.78
CA ILE A 133 -9.24 -22.00 81.78
C ILE A 133 -10.10 -21.20 80.79
N LEU A 134 -10.85 -20.20 81.26
CA LEU A 134 -11.67 -19.34 80.40
C LEU A 134 -10.80 -18.44 79.51
N GLU A 135 -9.77 -17.79 80.06
CA GLU A 135 -8.78 -17.01 79.30
C GLU A 135 -8.07 -17.88 78.26
N HIS A 136 -7.74 -19.13 78.59
CA HIS A 136 -7.13 -20.06 77.64
C HIS A 136 -8.09 -20.40 76.49
N ALA A 137 -9.38 -20.63 76.77
CA ALA A 137 -10.39 -20.85 75.74
C ALA A 137 -10.61 -19.61 74.84
N GLU A 138 -10.60 -18.40 75.41
CA GLU A 138 -10.65 -17.14 74.64
C GLU A 138 -9.40 -16.94 73.76
N LEU A 139 -8.20 -17.22 74.28
CA LEU A 139 -6.96 -17.18 73.51
C LEU A 139 -6.94 -18.18 72.37
N ASP A 140 -7.43 -19.40 72.60
CA ASP A 140 -7.48 -20.47 71.62
C ASP A 140 -8.51 -20.15 70.51
N GLN A 141 -9.62 -19.47 70.84
CA GLN A 141 -10.56 -18.91 69.87
C GLN A 141 -9.94 -17.75 69.07
N ALA A 142 -9.29 -16.78 69.74
CA ALA A 142 -8.62 -15.66 69.09
C ALA A 142 -7.52 -16.13 68.11
N ARG A 143 -6.77 -17.17 68.50
CA ARG A 143 -5.79 -17.85 67.63
C ARG A 143 -6.45 -18.46 66.39
N LYS A 144 -7.53 -19.24 66.55
CA LYS A 144 -8.27 -19.85 65.42
C LYS A 144 -8.79 -18.79 64.44
N GLU A 145 -9.25 -17.64 64.94
CA GLU A 145 -9.61 -16.52 64.06
C GLU A 145 -8.41 -15.87 63.36
N LEU A 146 -7.26 -15.73 64.05
CA LEU A 146 -6.04 -15.19 63.46
C LEU A 146 -5.54 -16.08 62.32
N GLU A 147 -5.46 -17.40 62.54
CA GLU A 147 -5.12 -18.37 61.50
C GLU A 147 -6.14 -18.38 60.35
N GLN A 148 -7.41 -18.03 60.59
CA GLN A 148 -8.42 -17.87 59.54
C GLN A 148 -8.24 -16.55 58.76
N ARG A 149 -7.85 -15.46 59.44
CA ARG A 149 -7.51 -14.16 58.80
C ARG A 149 -6.26 -14.30 57.94
N GLU A 150 -5.22 -14.98 58.43
CA GLU A 150 -4.00 -15.29 57.70
C GLU A 150 -4.29 -16.13 56.44
N ARG A 151 -5.08 -17.21 56.55
CA ARG A 151 -5.55 -17.99 55.39
C ARG A 151 -6.30 -17.13 54.36
N LYS A 152 -7.14 -16.19 54.79
CA LYS A 152 -7.83 -15.23 53.91
C LYS A 152 -6.86 -14.26 53.23
N ILE A 153 -5.83 -13.80 53.95
CA ILE A 153 -4.78 -12.91 53.44
C ILE A 153 -3.90 -13.62 52.40
N ALA A 154 -3.49 -14.87 52.65
CA ALA A 154 -2.73 -15.67 51.69
C ALA A 154 -3.50 -15.91 50.37
N VAL A 155 -4.80 -16.21 50.47
CA VAL A 155 -5.69 -16.33 49.29
C VAL A 155 -5.88 -14.98 48.58
N ALA A 156 -5.88 -13.85 49.29
CA ALA A 156 -5.92 -12.53 48.68
C ALA A 156 -4.63 -12.20 47.92
N HIS A 157 -3.45 -12.46 48.50
CA HIS A 157 -2.17 -12.25 47.84
C HIS A 157 -2.00 -13.14 46.59
N SER A 158 -2.37 -14.42 46.65
CA SER A 158 -2.32 -15.29 45.45
C SER A 158 -3.28 -14.85 44.33
N LYS A 159 -4.36 -14.12 44.66
CA LYS A 159 -5.22 -13.47 43.65
C LYS A 159 -4.59 -12.17 43.11
N GLN A 160 -3.97 -11.37 43.97
CA GLN A 160 -3.25 -10.16 43.58
C GLN A 160 -2.10 -10.48 42.62
N GLU A 161 -1.26 -11.45 42.95
CA GLU A 161 -0.11 -11.90 42.14
C GLU A 161 -0.54 -12.34 40.72
N LYS A 162 -1.66 -13.05 40.60
CA LYS A 162 -2.24 -13.43 39.30
C LYS A 162 -2.69 -12.22 38.49
N LEU A 163 -3.41 -11.29 39.12
CA LEU A 163 -3.85 -10.06 38.47
C LEU A 163 -2.67 -9.15 38.07
N GLU A 164 -1.58 -9.13 38.84
CA GLU A 164 -0.35 -8.41 38.52
C GLU A 164 0.39 -9.01 37.32
N GLU A 165 0.48 -10.35 37.22
CA GLU A 165 1.06 -11.02 36.04
C GLU A 165 0.15 -10.90 34.81
N GLU A 166 -1.17 -11.01 34.95
CA GLU A 166 -2.14 -10.74 33.87
C GLU A 166 -2.00 -9.30 33.35
N LEU A 167 -1.89 -8.32 34.25
CA LEU A 167 -1.63 -6.92 33.90
C LEU A 167 -0.26 -6.74 33.24
N ARG A 168 0.79 -7.43 33.70
CA ARG A 168 2.12 -7.39 33.09
C ARG A 168 2.10 -7.97 31.67
N GLN A 169 1.38 -9.06 31.44
CA GLN A 169 1.19 -9.64 30.11
C GLN A 169 0.34 -8.76 29.20
N ALA A 170 -0.71 -8.11 29.72
CA ALA A 170 -1.49 -7.11 28.98
C ALA A 170 -0.61 -5.92 28.56
N ASN A 171 0.22 -5.40 29.47
CA ASN A 171 1.17 -4.32 29.17
C ASN A 171 2.21 -4.73 28.13
N LEU A 172 2.74 -5.96 28.18
CA LEU A 172 3.65 -6.47 27.15
C LEU A 172 2.97 -6.56 25.77
N LYS A 173 1.71 -7.02 25.71
CA LYS A 173 0.91 -7.03 24.48
C LYS A 173 0.70 -5.62 23.93
N LEU A 174 0.28 -4.67 24.78
CA LEU A 174 0.09 -3.25 24.40
C LEU A 174 1.38 -2.61 23.89
N VAL A 175 2.54 -2.87 24.53
CA VAL A 175 3.84 -2.37 24.06
C VAL A 175 4.23 -2.99 22.71
N SER A 176 3.94 -4.28 22.47
CA SER A 176 4.18 -4.90 21.16
C SER A 176 3.29 -4.32 20.06
N GLN A 177 2.03 -4.03 20.37
CA GLN A 177 1.09 -3.38 19.44
C GLN A 177 1.50 -1.93 19.15
N ALA A 178 1.92 -1.17 20.17
CA ALA A 178 2.40 0.21 20.00
C ALA A 178 3.65 0.29 19.10
N ARG A 179 4.57 -0.67 19.20
CA ARG A 179 5.71 -0.80 18.28
C ARG A 179 5.23 -1.05 16.84
N HIS A 180 4.37 -2.05 16.65
CA HIS A 180 3.85 -2.37 15.32
C HIS A 180 3.08 -1.21 14.67
N ILE A 181 2.35 -0.41 15.46
CA ILE A 181 1.67 0.81 14.99
C ILE A 181 2.68 1.87 14.53
N GLU A 182 3.80 2.08 15.25
CA GLU A 182 4.83 3.03 14.80
C GLU A 182 5.59 2.50 13.56
N ASP A 183 5.85 1.19 13.47
CA ASP A 183 6.44 0.55 12.27
C ASP A 183 5.56 0.77 11.03
N LEU A 184 4.25 0.53 11.15
CA LEU A 184 3.28 0.79 10.07
C LEU A 184 3.22 2.29 9.71
N LYS A 185 3.27 3.16 10.72
CA LYS A 185 3.30 4.63 10.57
C LYS A 185 4.60 5.15 9.96
N MET A 186 5.71 4.42 10.05
CA MET A 186 6.94 4.72 9.31
C MET A 186 6.79 4.31 7.83
N ARG A 187 6.33 3.08 7.55
CA ARG A 187 6.06 2.62 6.17
C ARG A 187 5.06 3.50 5.43
N LEU A 188 4.05 4.02 6.13
CA LEU A 188 3.07 4.96 5.55
C LEU A 188 3.73 6.29 5.14
N LYS A 189 4.63 6.86 5.96
CA LYS A 189 5.41 8.06 5.60
C LYS A 189 6.38 7.81 4.44
N GLU A 190 6.91 6.60 4.33
CA GLU A 190 7.79 6.18 3.22
C GLU A 190 6.97 6.13 1.92
N GLY A 191 5.81 5.48 1.93
CA GLY A 191 4.85 5.48 0.81
C GLY A 191 4.36 6.88 0.42
N ASP A 192 4.05 7.76 1.38
CA ASP A 192 3.67 9.15 1.11
C ASP A 192 4.81 9.93 0.39
N GLN A 193 6.07 9.69 0.77
CA GLN A 193 7.23 10.28 0.08
C GLN A 193 7.41 9.72 -1.33
N GLU A 194 7.23 8.41 -1.52
CA GLU A 194 7.29 7.78 -2.85
C GLU A 194 6.18 8.32 -3.76
N ILE A 195 4.96 8.45 -3.25
CA ILE A 195 3.82 9.07 -3.94
C ILE A 195 4.13 10.54 -4.29
N ALA A 196 4.76 11.30 -3.40
CA ALA A 196 5.18 12.68 -3.67
C ALA A 196 6.25 12.77 -4.78
N ARG A 197 7.26 11.89 -4.75
CA ARG A 197 8.28 11.77 -5.80
C ARG A 197 7.65 11.38 -7.14
N ALA A 198 6.78 10.36 -7.15
CA ALA A 198 6.08 9.91 -8.35
C ALA A 198 5.18 11.00 -8.96
N LYS A 199 4.45 11.77 -8.14
CA LYS A 199 3.68 12.94 -8.59
C LYS A 199 4.56 14.03 -9.20
N SER A 200 5.74 14.29 -8.64
CA SER A 200 6.70 15.25 -9.20
C SER A 200 7.26 14.79 -10.56
N VAL A 201 7.66 13.52 -10.68
CA VAL A 201 8.11 12.93 -11.96
C VAL A 201 6.99 12.95 -13.01
N LEU A 202 5.77 12.60 -12.64
CA LEU A 202 4.61 12.61 -13.55
C LEU A 202 4.27 14.04 -13.99
N SER A 203 4.36 15.03 -13.09
CA SER A 203 4.19 16.45 -13.44
C SER A 203 5.27 16.93 -14.43
N SER A 204 6.53 16.56 -14.22
CA SER A 204 7.63 16.83 -15.16
C SER A 204 7.38 16.20 -16.54
N LYS A 205 6.99 14.91 -16.57
CA LYS A 205 6.63 14.21 -17.83
C LYS A 205 5.40 14.81 -18.50
N GLN A 206 4.44 15.37 -17.76
CA GLN A 206 3.29 16.07 -18.34
C GLN A 206 3.70 17.39 -19.02
N VAL A 207 4.69 18.12 -18.49
CA VAL A 207 5.27 19.31 -19.13
C VAL A 207 6.02 18.93 -20.40
N GLU A 208 6.81 17.85 -20.36
CA GLU A 208 7.53 17.32 -21.53
C GLU A 208 6.58 16.87 -22.65
N ILE A 209 5.49 16.17 -22.31
CA ILE A 209 4.42 15.79 -23.25
C ILE A 209 3.74 17.02 -23.86
N ASN A 210 3.54 18.10 -23.09
CA ASN A 210 2.99 19.34 -23.61
C ASN A 210 3.97 20.01 -24.58
N LYS A 211 5.25 20.13 -24.23
CA LYS A 211 6.31 20.65 -25.12
C LYS A 211 6.40 19.87 -26.43
N MET A 212 6.33 18.53 -26.39
CA MET A 212 6.28 17.70 -27.60
C MET A 212 5.01 17.92 -28.43
N ARG A 213 3.86 18.17 -27.80
CA ARG A 213 2.61 18.53 -28.51
C ARG A 213 2.75 19.87 -29.23
N ASP A 214 3.33 20.87 -28.58
CA ASP A 214 3.49 22.22 -29.12
C ASP A 214 4.57 22.28 -30.22
N GLU A 215 5.61 21.44 -30.12
CA GLU A 215 6.57 21.22 -31.21
C GLU A 215 5.93 20.49 -32.41
N LEU A 216 5.05 19.52 -32.16
CA LEU A 216 4.33 18.79 -33.21
C LEU A 216 3.31 19.68 -33.94
N THR A 217 2.54 20.51 -33.21
CA THR A 217 1.61 21.46 -33.85
C THR A 217 2.36 22.49 -34.68
N ARG A 218 3.45 23.06 -34.16
CA ARG A 218 4.35 23.94 -34.93
C ARG A 218 4.89 23.25 -36.18
N LYS A 219 5.41 22.02 -36.07
CA LYS A 219 5.93 21.25 -37.22
C LYS A 219 4.85 20.93 -38.25
N SER A 220 3.61 20.71 -37.83
CA SER A 220 2.47 20.53 -38.73
C SER A 220 2.13 21.81 -39.50
N ALA A 221 2.23 22.99 -38.86
CA ALA A 221 2.02 24.28 -39.51
C ALA A 221 3.16 24.63 -40.48
N GLU A 222 4.42 24.35 -40.10
CA GLU A 222 5.58 24.44 -40.99
C GLU A 222 5.40 23.56 -42.24
N ALA A 223 4.92 22.32 -42.06
CA ALA A 223 4.66 21.40 -43.17
C ALA A 223 3.53 21.86 -44.10
N VAL A 224 2.42 22.40 -43.57
CA VAL A 224 1.34 22.97 -44.39
C VAL A 224 1.80 24.21 -45.17
N SER A 225 2.67 25.04 -44.58
CA SER A 225 3.29 26.17 -45.27
C SER A 225 4.20 25.70 -46.43
N ALA A 226 5.03 24.68 -46.19
CA ALA A 226 5.85 24.08 -47.24
C ALA A 226 5.02 23.43 -48.35
N GLU A 227 3.92 22.75 -48.01
CA GLU A 227 2.98 22.17 -48.99
C GLU A 227 2.32 23.26 -49.87
N ALA A 228 1.96 24.41 -49.27
CA ALA A 228 1.43 25.56 -50.02
C ALA A 228 2.48 26.18 -50.96
N GLN A 229 3.74 26.31 -50.51
CA GLN A 229 4.84 26.77 -51.36
C GLN A 229 5.13 25.79 -52.51
N LEU A 230 5.10 24.48 -52.27
CA LEU A 230 5.28 23.46 -53.30
C LEU A 230 4.13 23.47 -54.32
N ARG A 231 2.87 23.66 -53.89
CA ARG A 231 1.74 23.87 -54.80
C ARG A 231 1.93 25.11 -55.68
N SER A 232 2.39 26.22 -55.12
CA SER A 232 2.67 27.44 -55.89
C SER A 232 3.81 27.25 -56.88
N LYS A 233 4.90 26.56 -56.50
CA LYS A 233 6.00 26.22 -57.42
C LYS A 233 5.55 25.26 -58.54
N ALA A 234 4.67 24.30 -58.25
CA ALA A 234 4.10 23.42 -59.27
C ALA A 234 3.26 24.21 -60.29
N GLN A 235 2.45 25.17 -59.85
CA GLN A 235 1.68 26.06 -60.75
C GLN A 235 2.60 26.89 -61.67
N LEU A 236 3.70 27.45 -61.14
CA LEU A 236 4.69 28.17 -61.94
C LEU A 236 5.40 27.25 -62.96
N LEU A 237 5.64 25.98 -62.62
CA LEU A 237 6.19 24.99 -63.55
C LEU A 237 5.18 24.58 -64.64
N ASP A 238 3.89 24.47 -64.32
CA ASP A 238 2.84 24.25 -65.32
C ASP A 238 2.71 25.45 -66.29
N GLU A 239 2.82 26.68 -65.78
CA GLU A 239 2.86 27.90 -66.59
C GLU A 239 4.10 27.98 -67.49
N ALA A 240 5.30 27.70 -66.95
CA ALA A 240 6.54 27.64 -67.72
C ALA A 240 6.48 26.57 -68.82
N ASN A 241 5.97 25.37 -68.51
CA ASN A 241 5.77 24.29 -69.47
C ASN A 241 4.76 24.68 -70.58
N ALA A 242 3.74 25.48 -70.26
CA ALA A 242 2.83 26.06 -71.25
C ALA A 242 3.46 27.16 -72.12
N ILE A 243 4.51 27.85 -71.64
CA ILE A 243 5.31 28.79 -72.42
C ILE A 243 6.27 28.03 -73.35
N VAL A 244 6.99 27.03 -72.85
CA VAL A 244 7.90 26.18 -73.65
C VAL A 244 7.16 25.49 -74.81
N LYS A 245 5.97 24.94 -74.56
CA LYS A 245 5.11 24.37 -75.62
C LYS A 245 4.67 25.38 -76.68
N ARG A 246 4.61 26.68 -76.35
CA ARG A 246 4.33 27.74 -77.32
C ARG A 246 5.57 28.07 -78.13
N GLN A 247 6.72 28.17 -77.48
CA GLN A 247 8.01 28.42 -78.12
C GLN A 247 8.40 27.28 -79.07
N ASP A 248 8.13 26.01 -78.74
CA ASP A 248 8.30 24.87 -79.65
C ASP A 248 7.43 25.02 -80.92
N LEU A 249 6.15 25.39 -80.78
CA LEU A 249 5.28 25.66 -81.93
C LEU A 249 5.74 26.86 -82.77
N GLU A 250 6.30 27.90 -82.14
CA GLU A 250 6.87 29.07 -82.82
C GLU A 250 8.18 28.70 -83.55
N LEU A 251 9.06 27.89 -82.94
CA LEU A 251 10.28 27.36 -83.55
C LEU A 251 9.96 26.44 -84.73
N GLN A 252 8.97 25.56 -84.62
CA GLN A 252 8.50 24.74 -85.75
C GLN A 252 7.97 25.60 -86.90
N GLN A 253 7.26 26.69 -86.62
CA GLN A 253 6.83 27.65 -87.65
C GLN A 253 8.03 28.35 -88.31
N LEU A 254 9.02 28.78 -87.54
CA LEU A 254 10.25 29.40 -88.05
C LEU A 254 11.11 28.43 -88.87
N GLN A 255 11.24 27.17 -88.46
CA GLN A 255 11.93 26.12 -89.22
C GLN A 255 11.25 25.87 -90.58
N ASN A 256 9.91 25.78 -90.60
CA ASN A 256 9.15 25.66 -91.85
C ASN A 256 9.34 26.88 -92.77
N ALA A 257 9.29 28.09 -92.21
CA ALA A 257 9.53 29.32 -92.97
C ALA A 257 10.96 29.40 -93.53
N LEU A 258 11.96 28.99 -92.75
CA LEU A 258 13.36 28.91 -93.18
C LEU A 258 13.55 27.87 -94.29
N HIS A 259 12.90 26.71 -94.20
CA HIS A 259 12.94 25.69 -95.25
C HIS A 259 12.33 26.21 -96.58
N VAL A 260 11.23 26.97 -96.52
CA VAL A 260 10.67 27.64 -97.71
C VAL A 260 11.65 28.67 -98.27
N LYS A 261 12.34 29.46 -97.43
CA LYS A 261 13.36 30.41 -97.92
C LYS A 261 14.61 29.74 -98.47
N GLN A 262 14.97 28.56 -97.98
CA GLN A 262 16.04 27.74 -98.57
C GLN A 262 15.64 27.26 -99.98
N GLN A 263 14.40 26.79 -100.17
CA GLN A 263 13.89 26.42 -101.50
C GLN A 263 13.82 27.61 -102.47
N GLU A 264 13.33 28.79 -102.01
CA GLU A 264 13.35 30.02 -102.82
C GLU A 264 14.77 30.42 -103.25
N LEU A 265 15.77 30.24 -102.37
CA LEU A 265 17.17 30.54 -102.65
C LEU A 265 17.77 29.53 -103.65
N GLU A 266 17.47 28.24 -103.51
CA GLU A 266 17.89 27.19 -104.46
C GLU A 266 17.30 27.41 -105.86
N GLU A 267 16.01 27.79 -105.95
CA GLU A 267 15.42 28.23 -107.21
C GLU A 267 16.12 29.47 -107.79
N SER A 268 16.44 30.46 -106.95
CA SER A 268 17.13 31.68 -107.38
C SER A 268 18.54 31.40 -107.91
N MET A 269 19.29 30.51 -107.24
CA MET A 269 20.60 30.05 -107.68
C MET A 269 20.53 29.32 -109.02
N ALA A 270 19.54 28.43 -109.23
CA ALA A 270 19.34 27.75 -110.50
C ALA A 270 18.99 28.73 -111.64
N ARG A 271 18.17 29.76 -111.36
CA ARG A 271 17.89 30.83 -112.33
C ARG A 271 19.14 31.65 -112.65
N GLN A 272 19.97 31.97 -111.66
CA GLN A 272 21.21 32.71 -111.87
C GLN A 272 22.22 31.92 -112.71
N GLN A 273 22.37 30.61 -112.47
CA GLN A 273 23.21 29.74 -113.30
C GLN A 273 22.75 29.71 -114.76
N LEU A 274 21.43 29.63 -115.00
CA LEU A 274 20.87 29.66 -116.36
C LEU A 274 21.12 31.01 -117.07
N GLU A 275 21.06 32.14 -116.36
CA GLU A 275 21.44 33.44 -116.95
C GLU A 275 22.95 33.55 -117.17
N GLU A 276 23.79 32.98 -116.31
CA GLU A 276 25.25 32.91 -116.50
C GLU A 276 25.64 32.08 -117.73
N GLU A 277 24.93 30.97 -118.00
CA GLU A 277 25.09 30.18 -119.24
C GLU A 277 24.69 30.97 -120.49
N LYS A 278 23.58 31.74 -120.44
CA LYS A 278 23.17 32.63 -121.54
C LYS A 278 24.17 33.76 -121.78
N VAL A 279 24.72 34.35 -120.71
CA VAL A 279 25.76 35.38 -120.81
C VAL A 279 26.99 34.81 -121.52
N LYS A 280 27.47 33.61 -121.12
CA LYS A 280 28.57 32.92 -121.82
C LYS A 280 28.23 32.62 -123.29
N GLU A 281 26.99 32.26 -123.61
CA GLU A 281 26.57 32.06 -125.01
C GLU A 281 26.64 33.37 -125.83
N VAL A 282 26.36 34.52 -125.21
CA VAL A 282 26.48 35.85 -125.83
C VAL A 282 27.94 36.31 -125.91
N GLU A 283 28.75 36.09 -124.88
CA GLU A 283 30.19 36.38 -124.86
C GLU A 283 30.92 35.61 -125.96
N ASN A 284 30.68 34.31 -126.09
CA ASN A 284 31.25 33.47 -127.15
C ASN A 284 30.87 33.97 -128.57
N LYS A 285 29.62 34.44 -128.76
CA LYS A 285 29.18 35.03 -130.05
C LYS A 285 29.88 36.35 -130.34
N LEU A 286 30.11 37.19 -129.32
CA LEU A 286 30.82 38.46 -129.46
C LEU A 286 32.32 38.26 -129.71
N GLU A 287 32.94 37.27 -129.07
CA GLU A 287 34.33 36.86 -129.34
C GLU A 287 34.49 36.38 -130.80
N GLN A 288 33.56 35.55 -131.29
CA GLN A 288 33.56 35.11 -132.69
C GLN A 288 33.46 36.31 -133.65
N GLN A 289 32.52 37.24 -133.44
CA GLN A 289 32.40 38.45 -134.25
C GLN A 289 33.66 39.34 -134.19
N THR A 290 34.34 39.37 -133.05
CA THR A 290 35.59 40.13 -132.88
C THR A 290 36.74 39.48 -133.65
N MET A 291 36.83 38.15 -133.65
CA MET A 291 37.79 37.38 -134.45
C MET A 291 37.60 37.63 -135.97
N GLU A 292 36.35 37.61 -136.43
CA GLU A 292 35.99 37.88 -137.83
C GLU A 292 36.36 39.32 -138.27
N TRP A 293 36.19 40.31 -137.38
CA TRP A 293 36.59 41.70 -137.64
C TRP A 293 38.11 41.88 -137.74
N LEU A 294 38.89 41.21 -136.89
CA LEU A 294 40.35 41.30 -136.89
C LEU A 294 40.96 40.76 -138.20
N LEU A 295 40.41 39.69 -138.76
CA LEU A 295 40.85 39.14 -140.04
C LEU A 295 40.65 40.13 -141.19
N ALA A 296 39.53 40.85 -141.21
CA ALA A 296 39.26 41.90 -142.20
C ALA A 296 40.20 43.12 -142.06
N GLN A 297 40.68 43.41 -140.84
CA GLN A 297 41.65 44.49 -140.61
C GLN A 297 43.04 44.14 -141.17
N GLU A 298 43.44 42.87 -141.15
CA GLU A 298 44.75 42.44 -141.65
C GLU A 298 44.85 42.51 -143.19
N GLU A 299 43.76 42.19 -143.90
CA GLU A 299 43.71 42.34 -145.37
C GLU A 299 43.89 43.79 -145.83
N LEU A 300 43.38 44.76 -145.07
CA LEU A 300 43.54 46.19 -145.36
C LEU A 300 45.00 46.65 -145.22
N LYS A 301 45.77 46.12 -144.26
CA LYS A 301 47.20 46.44 -144.12
C LYS A 301 47.98 45.97 -145.34
N ARG A 302 47.73 44.74 -145.80
CA ARG A 302 48.38 44.13 -146.98
C ARG A 302 48.21 44.96 -148.26
N LEU A 303 47.10 45.69 -148.40
CA LEU A 303 46.86 46.61 -149.52
C LEU A 303 47.59 47.96 -149.38
N GLY A 304 48.04 48.34 -148.18
CA GLY A 304 48.80 49.57 -147.93
C GLY A 304 50.30 49.47 -148.23
N GLU A 305 50.89 48.27 -148.11
CA GLU A 305 52.34 48.06 -148.23
C GLU A 305 52.84 48.08 -149.69
N GLU A 306 51.96 47.77 -150.67
CA GLU A 306 52.27 47.79 -152.11
C GLU A 306 52.48 49.24 -152.66
N ALA A 307 52.08 50.27 -151.92
CA ALA A 307 51.94 51.64 -152.40
C ALA A 307 53.13 52.58 -152.11
N SER A 308 54.18 52.15 -151.40
CA SER A 308 55.22 53.05 -150.88
C SER A 308 56.65 52.72 -151.33
N LYS A 309 57.02 53.19 -152.53
CA LYS A 309 58.41 53.22 -153.04
C LYS A 309 58.62 54.39 -154.00
N HIS A 310 59.28 55.46 -153.56
CA HIS A 310 60.66 55.84 -153.96
C HIS A 310 61.03 57.30 -153.56
N ILE A 311 62.28 57.51 -153.10
CA ILE A 311 63.02 58.80 -153.06
C ILE A 311 62.48 59.92 -152.12
N GLY A 312 63.31 60.77 -151.52
CA GLY A 312 64.78 60.72 -151.48
C GLY A 312 65.46 62.06 -151.11
N GLU A 313 66.17 62.06 -149.99
CA GLU A 313 67.37 62.87 -149.70
C GLU A 313 67.30 64.42 -149.66
N SER A 314 67.43 64.95 -148.44
CA SER A 314 68.27 66.12 -148.14
C SER A 314 68.79 65.97 -146.70
N LYS A 315 70.12 65.83 -146.52
CA LYS A 315 70.68 65.21 -145.30
C LYS A 315 72.08 65.75 -144.92
N GLU A 316 72.15 67.01 -144.48
CA GLU A 316 73.40 67.57 -143.90
C GLU A 316 73.20 68.47 -142.65
N THR A 317 72.03 68.45 -142.03
CA THR A 317 71.75 69.18 -140.76
C THR A 317 71.28 68.28 -139.61
N MET A 318 71.11 66.98 -139.85
CA MET A 318 70.50 66.05 -138.89
C MET A 318 71.51 65.40 -137.91
N GLU A 319 72.81 65.40 -138.21
CA GLU A 319 73.77 64.56 -137.49
C GLU A 319 74.13 65.09 -136.08
N ASP A 320 74.08 66.40 -135.85
CA ASP A 320 74.24 66.98 -134.50
C ASP A 320 72.99 66.78 -133.64
N PHE A 321 71.80 66.85 -134.23
CA PHE A 321 70.57 66.41 -133.55
C PHE A 321 70.64 64.92 -133.17
N GLN A 322 71.27 64.07 -134.00
CA GLN A 322 71.52 62.65 -133.68
C GLN A 322 72.60 62.42 -132.62
N ARG A 323 73.48 63.39 -132.33
CA ARG A 323 74.39 63.33 -131.17
C ARG A 323 73.64 63.62 -129.88
N VAL A 324 72.90 64.74 -129.81
CA VAL A 324 72.10 65.11 -128.62
C VAL A 324 71.01 64.07 -128.32
N LYS A 325 70.36 63.52 -129.36
CA LYS A 325 69.32 62.49 -129.20
C LYS A 325 69.85 61.17 -128.65
N ARG A 326 71.11 60.79 -128.92
CA ARG A 326 71.74 59.60 -128.31
C ARG A 326 71.95 59.79 -126.81
N LEU A 327 72.65 60.84 -126.41
CA LEU A 327 72.89 61.17 -124.99
C LEU A 327 71.59 61.27 -124.16
N LEU A 328 70.51 61.82 -124.75
CA LEU A 328 69.19 61.86 -124.10
C LEU A 328 68.52 60.48 -124.00
N THR A 329 68.84 59.54 -124.90
CA THR A 329 68.37 58.16 -124.85
C THR A 329 69.15 57.36 -123.80
N ASP A 330 70.46 57.55 -123.72
CA ASP A 330 71.35 56.87 -122.77
C ASP A 330 70.96 57.22 -121.33
N VAL A 331 70.86 58.52 -121.00
CA VAL A 331 70.41 59.00 -119.67
C VAL A 331 69.00 58.52 -119.31
N ARG A 332 68.10 58.40 -120.30
CA ARG A 332 66.76 57.82 -120.08
C ARG A 332 66.82 56.32 -119.78
N SER A 333 67.71 55.58 -120.44
CA SER A 333 67.91 54.16 -120.17
C SER A 333 68.52 53.91 -118.79
N GLU A 334 69.48 54.73 -118.37
CA GLU A 334 70.04 54.69 -117.02
C GLU A 334 68.99 55.04 -115.97
N LEU A 335 68.23 56.12 -116.15
CA LEU A 335 67.15 56.52 -115.24
C LEU A 335 66.07 55.44 -115.10
N VAL A 336 65.64 54.81 -116.19
CA VAL A 336 64.68 53.69 -116.17
C VAL A 336 65.27 52.44 -115.53
N SER A 337 66.57 52.15 -115.75
CA SER A 337 67.25 51.04 -115.08
C SER A 337 67.38 51.26 -113.57
N SER A 338 67.68 52.50 -113.16
CA SER A 338 67.74 52.93 -111.76
C SER A 338 66.37 52.82 -111.10
N GLN A 339 65.32 53.36 -111.73
CA GLN A 339 63.93 53.22 -111.30
C GLN A 339 63.52 51.75 -111.14
N LYS A 340 63.86 50.89 -112.10
CA LYS A 340 63.58 49.44 -112.04
C LYS A 340 64.36 48.73 -110.92
N SER A 341 65.60 49.14 -110.67
CA SER A 341 66.41 48.61 -109.56
C SER A 341 65.87 49.04 -108.19
N LEU A 342 65.41 50.29 -108.07
CA LEU A 342 64.84 50.86 -106.85
C LEU A 342 63.47 50.22 -106.55
N LEU A 343 62.64 49.99 -107.56
CA LEU A 343 61.40 49.21 -107.44
C LEU A 343 61.69 47.77 -106.99
N SER A 344 62.68 47.08 -107.57
CA SER A 344 63.06 45.72 -107.12
C SER A 344 63.64 45.71 -105.70
N SER A 345 64.36 46.77 -105.30
CA SER A 345 64.86 46.92 -103.93
C SER A 345 63.74 47.21 -102.93
N ARG A 346 62.73 47.99 -103.32
CA ARG A 346 61.52 48.24 -102.52
C ARG A 346 60.70 46.97 -102.36
N GLN A 347 60.44 46.25 -103.44
CA GLN A 347 59.71 44.98 -103.38
C GLN A 347 60.41 43.96 -102.46
N LYS A 348 61.74 43.87 -102.50
CA LYS A 348 62.53 43.02 -101.57
C LYS A 348 62.60 43.52 -100.12
N MET A 349 62.23 44.77 -99.86
CA MET A 349 62.06 45.32 -98.53
C MET A 349 60.67 44.95 -98.01
N GLU A 350 59.65 45.15 -98.84
CA GLU A 350 58.23 44.84 -98.62
C GLU A 350 58.01 43.32 -98.39
N GLU A 351 58.68 42.46 -99.17
CA GLU A 351 58.75 41.00 -98.96
C GLU A 351 59.36 40.59 -97.60
N ARG A 352 60.26 41.40 -97.04
CA ARG A 352 60.86 41.18 -95.71
C ARG A 352 60.02 41.76 -94.59
N GLU A 353 59.34 42.87 -94.84
CA GLU A 353 58.40 43.50 -93.93
C GLU A 353 57.24 42.55 -93.63
N VAL A 354 56.62 41.97 -94.67
CA VAL A 354 55.59 40.92 -94.55
C VAL A 354 56.11 39.67 -93.82
N LEU A 355 57.38 39.29 -94.02
CA LEU A 355 57.98 38.14 -93.30
C LEU A 355 58.15 38.44 -91.79
N LEU A 356 58.58 39.65 -91.43
CA LEU A 356 58.71 40.09 -90.04
C LEU A 356 57.35 40.25 -89.37
N GLU A 357 56.36 40.83 -90.09
CA GLU A 357 54.98 40.96 -89.62
C GLU A 357 54.36 39.59 -89.33
N LYS A 358 54.57 38.60 -90.21
CA LYS A 358 54.18 37.21 -89.94
C LYS A 358 54.85 36.62 -88.70
N GLN A 359 56.14 36.88 -88.48
CA GLN A 359 56.84 36.41 -87.29
C GLN A 359 56.36 37.09 -86.00
N LEU A 360 55.95 38.36 -86.06
CA LEU A 360 55.34 39.06 -84.92
C LEU A 360 53.95 38.49 -84.58
N LEU A 361 53.14 38.15 -85.59
CA LEU A 361 51.85 37.47 -85.39
C LEU A 361 52.04 36.08 -84.75
N GLU A 362 52.98 35.28 -85.27
CA GLU A 362 53.29 33.95 -84.72
C GLU A 362 53.78 34.02 -83.26
N LEU A 363 54.55 35.05 -82.90
CA LEU A 363 54.99 35.29 -81.52
C LEU A 363 53.85 35.73 -80.59
N GLU A 364 52.86 36.49 -81.09
CA GLU A 364 51.68 36.87 -80.30
C GLU A 364 50.70 35.69 -80.13
N GLU A 365 50.58 34.81 -81.13
CA GLU A 365 49.88 33.52 -81.00
C GLU A 365 50.56 32.58 -79.97
N GLN A 366 51.90 32.50 -79.99
CA GLN A 366 52.66 31.78 -78.97
C GLN A 366 52.51 32.42 -77.58
N ARG A 367 52.49 33.76 -77.47
CA ARG A 367 52.27 34.46 -76.20
C ARG A 367 50.86 34.23 -75.65
N THR A 368 49.83 34.30 -76.49
CA THR A 368 48.44 34.11 -76.08
C THR A 368 48.15 32.66 -75.67
N THR A 369 48.73 31.68 -76.36
CA THR A 369 48.67 30.26 -75.93
C THR A 369 49.45 29.99 -74.64
N VAL A 370 50.64 30.58 -74.44
CA VAL A 370 51.33 30.51 -73.14
C VAL A 370 50.52 31.16 -72.01
N MET A 371 49.83 32.28 -72.28
CA MET A 371 48.92 32.90 -71.32
C MET A 371 47.70 32.01 -70.99
N SER A 372 47.11 31.32 -71.97
CA SER A 372 45.98 30.42 -71.69
C SER A 372 46.42 29.17 -70.91
N TYR A 373 47.58 28.58 -71.22
CA TYR A 373 48.17 27.51 -70.40
C TYR A 373 48.50 27.97 -68.99
N MET A 374 49.05 29.17 -68.79
CA MET A 374 49.35 29.70 -67.46
C MET A 374 48.09 29.98 -66.63
N ASN A 375 47.02 30.46 -67.28
CA ASN A 375 45.71 30.62 -66.63
C ASN A 375 45.07 29.26 -66.29
N SER A 376 45.12 28.28 -67.20
CA SER A 376 44.64 26.91 -66.94
C SER A 376 45.38 26.25 -65.78
N LEU A 377 46.72 26.36 -65.74
CA LEU A 377 47.54 25.87 -64.62
C LEU A 377 47.20 26.57 -63.29
N LYS A 378 46.89 27.88 -63.33
CA LYS A 378 46.45 28.62 -62.14
C LYS A 378 45.08 28.14 -61.65
N ASN A 379 44.14 27.88 -62.55
CA ASN A 379 42.82 27.36 -62.19
C ASN A 379 42.93 25.96 -61.56
N ALA A 380 43.69 25.05 -62.20
CA ALA A 380 43.94 23.71 -61.66
C ALA A 380 44.67 23.74 -60.30
N HIS A 381 45.49 24.75 -60.03
CA HIS A 381 46.07 24.93 -58.70
C HIS A 381 45.02 25.31 -57.65
N VAL A 382 44.08 26.22 -57.98
CA VAL A 382 42.97 26.59 -57.07
C VAL A 382 42.09 25.39 -56.78
N GLU A 383 41.67 24.67 -57.81
CA GLU A 383 40.89 23.42 -57.74
C GLU A 383 41.55 22.38 -56.81
N VAL A 384 42.87 22.21 -56.90
CA VAL A 384 43.65 21.32 -56.01
C VAL A 384 43.75 21.81 -54.56
N GLU A 385 43.71 23.13 -54.29
CA GLU A 385 43.65 23.62 -52.90
C GLU A 385 42.21 23.54 -52.33
N ASP A 386 41.20 23.78 -53.15
CA ASP A 386 39.80 23.63 -52.76
C ASP A 386 39.47 22.16 -52.45
N GLU A 387 39.92 21.19 -53.26
CA GLU A 387 39.81 19.76 -52.94
C GLU A 387 40.56 19.37 -51.66
N LYS A 388 41.73 19.98 -51.37
CA LYS A 388 42.41 19.77 -50.08
C LYS A 388 41.63 20.33 -48.89
N GLU A 389 40.85 21.39 -49.07
CA GLU A 389 39.95 21.91 -48.03
C GLU A 389 38.72 21.00 -47.87
N LYS A 390 38.09 20.56 -48.97
CA LYS A 390 37.01 19.56 -48.95
C LYS A 390 37.45 18.29 -48.22
N LEU A 391 38.65 17.77 -48.52
CA LEU A 391 39.25 16.62 -47.84
C LEU A 391 39.48 16.87 -46.33
N ARG A 392 40.02 18.04 -45.95
CA ARG A 392 40.25 18.38 -44.52
C ARG A 392 38.95 18.52 -43.74
N VAL A 393 37.89 19.04 -44.36
CA VAL A 393 36.53 19.08 -43.79
C VAL A 393 35.95 17.67 -43.64
N ALA A 394 36.06 16.82 -44.66
CA ALA A 394 35.61 15.43 -44.61
C ALA A 394 36.37 14.59 -43.55
N GLU A 395 37.68 14.78 -43.43
CA GLU A 395 38.48 14.19 -42.36
C GLU A 395 38.03 14.62 -40.96
N ALA A 396 37.67 15.90 -40.77
CA ALA A 396 37.18 16.39 -39.49
C ALA A 396 35.81 15.78 -39.15
N GLN A 397 34.90 15.70 -40.12
CA GLN A 397 33.58 15.06 -39.95
C GLN A 397 33.70 13.57 -39.64
N ASN A 398 34.61 12.84 -40.32
CA ASN A 398 34.86 11.43 -40.01
C ASN A 398 35.37 11.24 -38.57
N LYS A 399 36.27 12.11 -38.07
CA LYS A 399 36.76 12.05 -36.69
C LYS A 399 35.66 12.38 -35.66
N GLU A 400 34.76 13.31 -35.98
CA GLU A 400 33.58 13.60 -35.15
C GLU A 400 32.61 12.40 -35.09
N LEU A 401 32.37 11.75 -36.23
CA LEU A 401 31.54 10.54 -36.32
C LEU A 401 32.17 9.33 -35.61
N GLU A 402 33.50 9.16 -35.66
CA GLU A 402 34.20 8.12 -34.89
C GLU A 402 34.03 8.31 -33.37
N LEU A 403 34.09 9.55 -32.89
CA LEU A 403 33.87 9.88 -31.48
C LEU A 403 32.41 9.63 -31.06
N ASP A 404 31.43 10.08 -31.84
CA ASP A 404 30.00 9.82 -31.62
C ASP A 404 29.67 8.31 -31.64
N LEU A 405 30.24 7.56 -32.58
CA LEU A 405 30.12 6.10 -32.64
C LEU A 405 30.78 5.40 -31.44
N SER A 406 31.86 5.97 -30.88
CA SER A 406 32.44 5.45 -29.63
C SER A 406 31.53 5.72 -28.44
N LEU A 407 31.07 6.96 -28.24
CA LEU A 407 30.16 7.31 -27.15
C LEU A 407 28.86 6.49 -27.19
N LYS A 408 28.34 6.21 -28.40
CA LYS A 408 27.19 5.32 -28.61
C LYS A 408 27.50 3.86 -28.29
N ARG A 409 28.71 3.37 -28.59
CA ARG A 409 29.16 2.02 -28.20
C ARG A 409 29.25 1.88 -26.68
N ASP A 410 29.85 2.86 -26.01
CA ASP A 410 30.04 2.87 -24.56
C ASP A 410 28.68 2.94 -23.84
N LEU A 411 27.72 3.72 -24.36
CA LEU A 411 26.34 3.75 -23.88
C LEU A 411 25.61 2.41 -24.09
N ILE A 412 25.78 1.75 -25.24
CA ILE A 412 25.21 0.43 -25.50
C ILE A 412 25.79 -0.62 -24.55
N GLU A 413 27.09 -0.58 -24.27
CA GLU A 413 27.73 -1.46 -23.29
C GLU A 413 27.22 -1.18 -21.86
N GLY A 414 27.04 0.09 -21.48
CA GLY A 414 26.39 0.47 -20.23
C GLY A 414 24.99 -0.13 -20.06
N LEU A 415 24.13 0.04 -21.08
CA LEU A 415 22.77 -0.50 -21.10
C LEU A 415 22.73 -2.03 -21.13
N GLN A 416 23.68 -2.70 -21.82
CA GLN A 416 23.81 -4.16 -21.77
C GLN A 416 24.20 -4.66 -20.37
N ASN A 417 25.12 -3.95 -19.71
CA ASN A 417 25.52 -4.26 -18.34
C ASN A 417 24.36 -4.05 -17.34
N GLU A 418 23.57 -2.98 -17.47
CA GLU A 418 22.37 -2.77 -16.66
C GLU A 418 21.30 -3.84 -16.91
N LEU A 419 20.98 -4.15 -18.17
CA LEU A 419 20.06 -5.23 -18.54
C LEU A 419 20.52 -6.60 -18.02
N SER A 420 21.83 -6.86 -17.94
CA SER A 420 22.37 -8.10 -17.34
C SER A 420 22.13 -8.16 -15.83
N LYS A 421 22.29 -7.03 -15.12
CA LYS A 421 22.02 -6.93 -13.68
C LYS A 421 20.54 -7.11 -13.41
N GLU A 422 19.66 -6.41 -14.12
CA GLU A 422 18.20 -6.54 -13.97
C GLU A 422 17.73 -7.99 -14.21
N LYS A 423 18.27 -8.66 -15.24
CA LYS A 423 17.99 -10.10 -15.46
C LYS A 423 18.44 -10.98 -14.30
N SER A 424 19.61 -10.72 -13.71
CA SER A 424 20.08 -11.48 -12.54
C SER A 424 19.21 -11.24 -11.29
N SER A 425 18.80 -9.99 -11.04
CA SER A 425 17.89 -9.63 -9.95
C SER A 425 16.49 -10.23 -10.13
N LEU A 426 15.98 -10.23 -11.37
CA LEU A 426 14.69 -10.84 -11.72
C LEU A 426 14.74 -12.37 -11.55
N GLN A 427 15.84 -13.01 -11.95
CA GLN A 427 16.03 -14.44 -11.73
C GLN A 427 16.09 -14.78 -10.23
N GLN A 428 16.84 -14.01 -9.44
CA GLN A 428 16.84 -14.18 -7.97
C GLN A 428 15.41 -14.02 -7.40
N ALA A 429 14.65 -13.01 -7.82
CA ALA A 429 13.27 -12.81 -7.37
C ALA A 429 12.33 -13.98 -7.77
N ILE A 430 12.55 -14.62 -8.93
CA ILE A 430 11.81 -15.82 -9.36
C ILE A 430 12.18 -17.03 -8.50
N GLU A 431 13.45 -17.19 -8.14
CA GLU A 431 13.93 -18.27 -7.25
C GLU A 431 13.41 -18.07 -5.81
N GLU A 432 13.40 -16.83 -5.31
CA GLU A 432 12.78 -16.46 -4.02
C GLU A 432 11.26 -16.73 -4.02
N LEU A 433 10.52 -16.30 -5.05
CA LEU A 433 9.10 -16.60 -5.20
C LEU A 433 8.81 -18.10 -5.26
N SER A 434 9.66 -18.88 -5.96
CA SER A 434 9.54 -20.33 -6.03
C SER A 434 9.76 -21.00 -4.66
N SER A 435 10.69 -20.48 -3.86
CA SER A 435 10.90 -20.95 -2.49
C SER A 435 9.71 -20.63 -1.57
N LEU A 436 9.09 -19.45 -1.75
CA LEU A 436 7.94 -19.00 -0.97
C LEU A 436 6.67 -19.80 -1.32
N ASP A 437 6.48 -20.16 -2.58
CA ASP A 437 5.38 -21.02 -3.03
C ASP A 437 5.48 -22.44 -2.44
N GLU A 438 6.68 -23.03 -2.37
CA GLU A 438 6.89 -24.31 -1.65
C GLU A 438 6.73 -24.20 -0.14
N GLU A 439 7.12 -23.08 0.49
CA GLU A 439 6.76 -22.82 1.89
C GLU A 439 5.24 -22.69 2.07
N LEU A 440 4.53 -22.04 1.15
CA LEU A 440 3.07 -21.87 1.17
C LEU A 440 2.36 -23.22 1.03
N LYS A 441 2.74 -24.04 0.04
CA LYS A 441 2.26 -25.43 -0.13
C LYS A 441 2.47 -26.24 1.16
N LYS A 442 3.67 -26.17 1.75
CA LYS A 442 4.02 -26.86 3.00
C LYS A 442 3.23 -26.36 4.21
N ARG A 443 2.88 -25.07 4.26
CA ARG A 443 1.97 -24.48 5.26
C ARG A 443 0.52 -24.90 5.05
N ASN A 444 0.06 -24.93 3.80
CA ASN A 444 -1.29 -25.35 3.43
C ASN A 444 -1.54 -26.83 3.77
N ASN A 445 -0.57 -27.71 3.46
CA ASN A 445 -0.65 -29.14 3.82
C ASN A 445 -0.75 -29.33 5.33
N LYS A 446 0.07 -28.60 6.12
CA LYS A 446 -0.04 -28.60 7.58
C LYS A 446 -1.36 -28.05 8.09
N PHE A 447 -1.92 -27.03 7.45
CA PHE A 447 -3.24 -26.50 7.80
C PHE A 447 -4.32 -27.55 7.54
N GLN A 448 -4.27 -28.25 6.40
CA GLN A 448 -5.16 -29.36 6.07
C GLN A 448 -5.05 -30.50 7.10
N GLU A 449 -3.83 -30.94 7.44
CA GLU A 449 -3.57 -31.92 8.51
C GLU A 449 -4.23 -31.50 9.84
N THR A 450 -4.09 -30.24 10.25
CA THR A 450 -4.74 -29.73 11.48
C THR A 450 -6.26 -29.59 11.36
N SER A 451 -6.79 -29.32 10.15
CA SER A 451 -8.22 -29.21 9.90
C SER A 451 -8.89 -30.58 9.94
N ASP A 452 -8.26 -31.60 9.36
CA ASP A 452 -8.77 -32.98 9.39
C ASP A 452 -8.66 -33.59 10.79
N LEU A 453 -7.56 -33.31 11.52
CA LEU A 453 -7.47 -33.66 12.95
C LEU A 453 -8.57 -32.97 13.78
N LEU A 454 -8.91 -31.71 13.48
CA LEU A 454 -9.98 -30.99 14.17
C LEU A 454 -11.35 -31.64 13.94
N LYS A 455 -11.65 -32.08 12.72
CA LYS A 455 -12.90 -32.83 12.41
C LYS A 455 -13.00 -34.12 13.21
N VAL A 456 -11.93 -34.91 13.26
CA VAL A 456 -11.88 -36.14 14.08
C VAL A 456 -12.10 -35.82 15.56
N LYS A 457 -11.60 -34.69 16.07
CA LYS A 457 -11.87 -34.26 17.46
C LYS A 457 -13.27 -33.66 17.67
N GLU A 458 -13.93 -33.17 16.63
CA GLU A 458 -15.34 -32.78 16.67
C GLU A 458 -16.24 -34.03 16.68
N GLU A 459 -15.92 -35.04 15.87
CA GLU A 459 -16.57 -36.36 15.86
C GLU A 459 -16.43 -37.08 17.22
N GLU A 460 -15.21 -37.21 17.75
CA GLU A 460 -14.97 -37.77 19.10
C GLU A 460 -15.74 -37.03 20.21
N LEU A 461 -15.89 -35.71 20.10
CA LEU A 461 -16.63 -34.89 21.07
C LEU A 461 -18.14 -35.10 20.96
N VAL A 462 -18.67 -35.31 19.75
CA VAL A 462 -20.08 -35.66 19.53
C VAL A 462 -20.38 -37.04 20.11
N ASP A 463 -19.52 -38.04 19.86
CA ASP A 463 -19.68 -39.40 20.41
C ASP A 463 -19.63 -39.38 21.95
N ALA A 464 -18.62 -38.72 22.55
CA ALA A 464 -18.53 -38.59 24.00
C ALA A 464 -19.74 -37.86 24.62
N LYS A 465 -20.32 -36.88 23.91
CA LYS A 465 -21.55 -36.19 24.33
C LYS A 465 -22.78 -37.10 24.27
N LEU A 466 -22.87 -37.96 23.25
CA LEU A 466 -23.94 -38.96 23.13
C LEU A 466 -23.82 -40.04 24.22
N GLU A 467 -22.61 -40.48 24.55
CA GLU A 467 -22.37 -41.42 25.66
C GLU A 467 -22.74 -40.80 27.01
N ILE A 468 -22.37 -39.53 27.27
CA ILE A 468 -22.82 -38.81 28.47
C ILE A 468 -24.35 -38.73 28.54
N GLN A 469 -25.04 -38.43 27.43
CA GLN A 469 -26.50 -38.41 27.39
C GLN A 469 -27.11 -39.80 27.64
N HIS A 470 -26.47 -40.86 27.15
CA HIS A 470 -26.87 -42.25 27.41
C HIS A 470 -26.70 -42.61 28.89
N LEU A 471 -25.58 -42.25 29.51
CA LEU A 471 -25.30 -42.49 30.94
C LEU A 471 -26.27 -41.72 31.85
N ILE A 472 -26.64 -40.48 31.52
CA ILE A 472 -27.71 -39.74 32.22
C ILE A 472 -29.04 -40.51 32.12
N SER A 473 -29.39 -40.98 30.92
CA SER A 473 -30.62 -41.75 30.69
C SER A 473 -30.63 -43.08 31.48
N GLN A 474 -29.48 -43.74 31.63
CA GLN A 474 -29.31 -44.90 32.50
C GLN A 474 -29.47 -44.52 33.98
N GLN A 475 -28.86 -43.41 34.42
CA GLN A 475 -28.96 -42.92 35.80
C GLN A 475 -30.42 -42.62 36.19
N ASP A 476 -31.17 -41.94 35.32
CA ASP A 476 -32.59 -41.65 35.56
C ASP A 476 -33.42 -42.94 35.64
N SER A 477 -33.14 -43.93 34.79
CA SER A 477 -33.79 -45.25 34.84
C SER A 477 -33.47 -46.02 36.11
N LEU A 478 -32.22 -45.96 36.60
CA LEU A 478 -31.80 -46.59 37.86
C LEU A 478 -32.39 -45.87 39.08
N GLN A 479 -32.51 -44.54 39.04
CA GLN A 479 -33.16 -43.76 40.09
C GLN A 479 -34.66 -44.05 40.18
N LEU A 480 -35.34 -44.22 39.03
CA LEU A 480 -36.74 -44.64 38.99
C LEU A 480 -36.91 -46.04 39.60
N LEU A 481 -36.07 -47.00 39.22
CA LEU A 481 -36.06 -48.35 39.79
C LEU A 481 -35.79 -48.33 41.31
N LEU A 482 -34.87 -47.49 41.78
CA LEU A 482 -34.61 -47.33 43.21
C LEU A 482 -35.84 -46.81 43.96
N ASN A 483 -36.50 -45.77 43.43
CA ASN A 483 -37.72 -45.22 44.01
C ASN A 483 -38.86 -46.26 44.06
N GLU A 484 -38.96 -47.14 43.06
CA GLU A 484 -39.88 -48.28 43.06
C GLU A 484 -39.55 -49.27 44.19
N ARG A 485 -38.28 -49.64 44.36
CA ARG A 485 -37.84 -50.57 45.43
C ARG A 485 -38.03 -49.98 46.83
N ASP A 486 -37.80 -48.67 47.01
CA ASP A 486 -38.13 -47.99 48.27
C ASP A 486 -39.64 -47.98 48.54
N SER A 487 -40.48 -47.87 47.50
CA SER A 487 -41.94 -47.96 47.61
C SER A 487 -42.42 -49.37 47.96
N GLU A 488 -41.83 -50.41 47.36
CA GLU A 488 -42.03 -51.82 47.76
C GLU A 488 -41.62 -52.03 49.23
N LEU A 489 -40.47 -51.50 49.64
CA LEU A 489 -39.90 -51.65 50.98
C LEU A 489 -40.74 -50.94 52.05
N ILE A 490 -41.27 -49.74 51.77
CA ILE A 490 -42.22 -49.05 52.65
C ILE A 490 -43.51 -49.87 52.77
N THR A 491 -44.01 -50.44 51.67
CA THR A 491 -45.20 -51.31 51.68
C THR A 491 -44.97 -52.59 52.49
N ALA A 492 -43.78 -53.18 52.38
CA ALA A 492 -43.38 -54.36 53.16
C ALA A 492 -43.22 -54.05 54.65
N LYS A 493 -42.65 -52.89 55.02
CA LYS A 493 -42.60 -52.41 56.42
C LYS A 493 -43.99 -52.23 57.00
N LYS A 494 -44.90 -51.58 56.28
CA LYS A 494 -46.29 -51.39 56.73
C LYS A 494 -46.99 -52.73 57.00
N ARG A 495 -46.77 -53.74 56.15
CA ARG A 495 -47.28 -55.10 56.38
C ARG A 495 -46.64 -55.80 57.58
N LEU A 496 -45.38 -55.50 57.90
CA LEU A 496 -44.73 -56.01 59.11
C LEU A 496 -45.32 -55.34 60.37
N GLU A 497 -45.56 -54.03 60.34
CA GLU A 497 -46.24 -53.29 61.43
C GLU A 497 -47.68 -53.79 61.65
N GLU A 498 -48.39 -54.14 60.58
CA GLU A 498 -49.70 -54.81 60.62
C GLU A 498 -49.60 -56.20 61.28
N LEU A 499 -48.63 -57.04 60.88
CA LEU A 499 -48.41 -58.37 61.47
C LEU A 499 -47.93 -58.33 62.93
N ASP A 500 -47.07 -57.40 63.31
CA ASP A 500 -46.64 -57.22 64.70
C ASP A 500 -47.82 -56.79 65.59
N SER A 501 -48.77 -56.03 65.04
CA SER A 501 -50.03 -55.68 65.70
C SER A 501 -50.93 -56.91 65.90
N GLU A 502 -51.12 -57.73 64.85
CA GLU A 502 -51.84 -59.01 64.95
C GLU A 502 -51.19 -59.97 65.97
N ILE A 503 -49.86 -60.01 66.04
CA ILE A 503 -49.11 -60.82 67.02
C ILE A 503 -49.37 -60.34 68.45
N GLU A 504 -49.45 -59.03 68.71
CA GLU A 504 -49.74 -58.52 70.05
C GLU A 504 -51.21 -58.71 70.44
N GLU A 505 -52.15 -58.61 69.50
CA GLU A 505 -53.55 -59.02 69.71
C GLU A 505 -53.65 -60.52 70.06
N LEU A 506 -52.92 -61.38 69.34
CA LEU A 506 -52.85 -62.82 69.62
C LEU A 506 -52.18 -63.13 70.96
N ARG A 507 -51.17 -62.37 71.40
CA ARG A 507 -50.57 -62.47 72.74
C ARG A 507 -51.58 -62.10 73.82
N MET A 508 -52.33 -61.02 73.64
CA MET A 508 -53.37 -60.60 74.58
C MET A 508 -54.52 -61.62 74.66
N LEU A 509 -54.91 -62.20 73.52
CA LEU A 509 -55.88 -63.31 73.47
C LEU A 509 -55.36 -64.56 74.18
N LEU A 510 -54.10 -64.95 73.92
CA LEU A 510 -53.44 -66.09 74.55
C LEU A 510 -53.36 -65.91 76.07
N LYS A 511 -52.95 -64.72 76.54
CA LYS A 511 -52.90 -64.39 77.96
C LYS A 511 -54.29 -64.45 78.61
N SER A 512 -55.32 -63.92 77.95
CA SER A 512 -56.70 -64.05 78.41
C SER A 512 -57.16 -65.52 78.50
N LYS A 513 -56.68 -66.39 77.60
CA LYS A 513 -56.93 -67.84 77.65
C LYS A 513 -56.14 -68.55 78.74
N GLU A 514 -54.92 -68.11 79.02
CA GLU A 514 -54.11 -68.60 80.13
C GLU A 514 -54.70 -68.19 81.48
N ASP A 515 -55.15 -66.94 81.64
CA ASP A 515 -55.90 -66.48 82.82
C ASP A 515 -57.19 -67.30 83.04
N GLN A 516 -57.94 -67.60 81.96
CA GLN A 516 -59.10 -68.50 82.00
C GLN A 516 -58.72 -69.94 82.41
N LEU A 517 -57.58 -70.45 81.95
CA LEU A 517 -57.08 -71.78 82.29
C LEU A 517 -56.61 -71.85 83.75
N ILE A 518 -55.93 -70.80 84.24
CA ILE A 518 -55.54 -70.65 85.65
C ILE A 518 -56.78 -70.60 86.54
N GLN A 519 -57.80 -69.83 86.17
CA GLN A 519 -59.09 -69.78 86.89
C GLN A 519 -59.77 -71.16 86.92
N ALA A 520 -59.88 -71.84 85.78
CA ALA A 520 -60.47 -73.17 85.69
C ALA A 520 -59.68 -74.22 86.50
N THR A 521 -58.35 -74.14 86.51
CA THR A 521 -57.47 -75.02 87.29
C THR A 521 -57.60 -74.75 88.80
N GLY A 522 -57.75 -73.48 89.19
CA GLY A 522 -58.08 -73.08 90.56
C GLY A 522 -59.42 -73.66 91.02
N MET A 523 -60.48 -73.49 90.22
CA MET A 523 -61.79 -74.08 90.50
C MET A 523 -61.74 -75.62 90.55
N LEU A 524 -60.97 -76.27 89.68
CA LEU A 524 -60.78 -77.72 89.71
C LEU A 524 -60.10 -78.14 91.02
N LYS A 525 -59.08 -77.40 91.47
CA LYS A 525 -58.42 -77.65 92.75
C LYS A 525 -59.35 -77.41 93.94
N GLU A 526 -60.18 -76.38 93.94
CA GLU A 526 -61.20 -76.19 94.99
C GLU A 526 -62.19 -77.37 95.04
N LYS A 527 -62.54 -77.95 93.89
CA LYS A 527 -63.38 -79.16 93.84
C LYS A 527 -62.64 -80.41 94.31
N GLU A 528 -61.35 -80.53 94.05
CA GLU A 528 -60.50 -81.61 94.56
C GLU A 528 -60.32 -81.49 96.09
N ASP A 529 -59.99 -80.31 96.61
CA ASP A 529 -59.88 -80.03 98.05
C ASP A 529 -61.23 -80.28 98.75
N TYR A 530 -62.36 -79.94 98.11
CA TYR A 530 -63.70 -80.28 98.59
C TYR A 530 -64.00 -81.79 98.52
N ALA A 531 -63.57 -82.49 97.47
CA ALA A 531 -63.71 -83.93 97.33
C ALA A 531 -62.86 -84.68 98.37
N GLN A 532 -61.65 -84.21 98.67
CA GLN A 532 -60.83 -84.72 99.76
C GLN A 532 -61.48 -84.43 101.11
N ALA A 533 -62.03 -83.23 101.35
CA ALA A 533 -62.80 -82.94 102.56
C ALA A 533 -64.05 -83.82 102.71
N MET A 534 -64.72 -84.15 101.60
CA MET A 534 -65.80 -85.14 101.54
C MET A 534 -65.28 -86.56 101.85
N GLN A 535 -64.12 -86.95 101.32
CA GLN A 535 -63.50 -88.25 101.59
C GLN A 535 -63.04 -88.39 103.05
N TYR A 536 -62.48 -87.34 103.67
CA TYR A 536 -62.18 -87.31 105.10
C TYR A 536 -63.45 -87.47 105.94
N LYS A 537 -64.54 -86.76 105.59
CA LYS A 537 -65.84 -86.93 106.24
C LYS A 537 -66.44 -88.32 106.03
N LEU A 538 -66.27 -88.90 104.84
CA LEU A 538 -66.71 -90.27 104.53
C LEU A 538 -65.90 -91.31 105.32
N ASN A 539 -64.59 -91.09 105.50
CA ASN A 539 -63.73 -91.95 106.32
C ASN A 539 -64.05 -91.84 107.82
N ASP A 540 -64.33 -90.63 108.33
CA ASP A 540 -64.84 -90.41 109.69
C ASP A 540 -66.23 -91.06 109.90
N ALA A 541 -67.14 -90.86 108.94
CA ALA A 541 -68.44 -91.54 108.93
C ALA A 541 -68.30 -93.06 108.85
N LYS A 542 -67.30 -93.59 108.12
CA LYS A 542 -67.00 -95.03 108.07
C LYS A 542 -66.40 -95.55 109.37
N LEU A 543 -65.52 -94.79 110.03
CA LEU A 543 -65.01 -95.14 111.37
C LEU A 543 -66.15 -95.17 112.40
N LYS A 544 -67.08 -94.21 112.33
CA LYS A 544 -68.30 -94.19 113.15
C LYS A 544 -69.27 -95.31 112.78
N ALA A 545 -69.37 -95.66 111.50
CA ALA A 545 -70.14 -96.81 111.03
C ALA A 545 -69.55 -98.11 111.57
N SER A 546 -68.22 -98.32 111.53
CA SER A 546 -67.59 -99.52 112.10
C SER A 546 -67.58 -99.54 113.64
N ALA A 547 -67.62 -98.39 114.30
CA ALA A 547 -67.91 -98.32 115.73
C ALA A 547 -69.35 -98.74 116.06
N ALA A 548 -70.32 -98.35 115.22
CA ALA A 548 -71.70 -98.85 115.31
C ALA A 548 -71.82 -100.32 114.88
N GLU A 549 -71.01 -100.79 113.94
CA GLU A 549 -70.90 -102.17 113.46
C GLU A 549 -70.44 -103.09 114.59
N SER A 550 -69.47 -102.68 115.41
CA SER A 550 -69.06 -103.41 116.62
C SER A 550 -70.14 -103.42 117.72
N VAL A 551 -71.00 -102.38 117.79
CA VAL A 551 -72.18 -102.39 118.66
C VAL A 551 -73.29 -103.31 118.11
N VAL A 552 -73.43 -103.39 116.78
CA VAL A 552 -74.37 -104.28 116.08
C VAL A 552 -73.91 -105.74 116.13
N GLU A 553 -72.62 -106.01 116.04
CA GLU A 553 -72.00 -107.34 116.23
C GLU A 553 -72.42 -107.94 117.59
N ARG A 554 -72.46 -107.09 118.62
CA ARG A 554 -72.93 -107.44 119.97
C ARG A 554 -74.46 -107.55 120.12
N ILE A 555 -75.22 -107.20 119.08
CA ILE A 555 -76.68 -107.41 118.97
C ILE A 555 -76.97 -108.65 118.09
N VAL A 556 -76.10 -108.94 117.11
CA VAL A 556 -76.16 -110.12 116.24
C VAL A 556 -75.99 -111.42 117.04
N ASP A 557 -75.10 -111.45 118.04
CA ASP A 557 -74.94 -112.58 118.99
C ASP A 557 -76.23 -112.96 119.75
N LEU A 558 -77.24 -112.07 119.79
CA LEU A 558 -78.52 -112.29 120.47
C LEU A 558 -79.72 -112.45 119.52
N THR A 559 -79.54 -112.35 118.20
CA THR A 559 -80.66 -112.26 117.25
C THR A 559 -80.57 -113.30 116.13
N ASN A 560 -80.71 -114.57 116.50
CA ASN A 560 -81.28 -115.56 115.58
C ASN A 560 -82.77 -115.25 115.36
N GLU A 561 -83.31 -115.59 114.17
CA GLU A 561 -84.71 -115.38 113.75
C GLU A 561 -85.19 -113.92 113.62
N LEU A 562 -84.90 -113.25 112.48
CA LEU A 562 -85.91 -112.73 111.52
C LEU A 562 -85.31 -111.80 110.42
N VAL A 563 -86.07 -111.55 109.34
CA VAL A 563 -85.67 -110.92 108.04
C VAL A 563 -86.94 -110.26 107.41
N ILE A 564 -87.01 -109.38 106.38
CA ILE A 564 -86.14 -108.81 105.31
C ILE A 564 -86.66 -107.34 105.00
N SER A 565 -85.97 -106.43 104.28
CA SER A 565 -86.29 -106.08 102.84
C SER A 565 -86.18 -104.55 102.50
N THR A 566 -85.97 -104.18 101.20
CA THR A 566 -86.46 -102.94 100.45
C THR A 566 -85.95 -101.51 100.83
N LYS A 567 -85.50 -100.56 99.97
CA LYS A 567 -85.98 -99.77 98.75
C LYS A 567 -86.44 -98.30 99.09
N GLU A 568 -86.46 -97.24 98.24
CA GLU A 568 -85.93 -96.87 96.87
C GLU A 568 -86.25 -95.37 96.48
N GLY A 569 -85.50 -94.73 95.54
CA GLY A 569 -85.81 -93.41 94.88
C GLY A 569 -84.92 -92.20 95.26
N ASN A 570 -84.95 -90.96 94.70
CA ASN A 570 -85.53 -90.28 93.48
C ASN A 570 -85.19 -88.73 93.55
N LEU A 571 -85.26 -87.82 92.55
CA LEU A 571 -85.09 -87.75 91.05
C LEU A 571 -85.13 -86.24 90.55
N TYR A 572 -84.73 -85.91 89.28
CA TYR A 572 -84.98 -84.66 88.48
C TYR A 572 -84.25 -83.30 88.86
N THR A 573 -84.07 -82.20 88.07
CA THR A 573 -84.42 -81.70 86.67
C THR A 573 -83.50 -80.50 86.18
N PRO A 574 -83.54 -80.00 84.89
CA PRO A 574 -82.58 -79.02 84.27
C PRO A 574 -83.16 -77.65 83.69
N SER A 575 -82.37 -76.83 82.92
CA SER A 575 -82.73 -75.49 82.32
C SER A 575 -81.96 -75.06 81.00
N LEU A 576 -82.06 -73.79 80.48
CA LEU A 576 -81.70 -73.34 79.08
C LEU A 576 -81.39 -71.80 78.83
N MET A 577 -81.14 -71.36 77.56
CA MET A 577 -81.04 -69.96 76.94
C MET A 577 -79.60 -69.35 76.73
N GLY A 578 -79.23 -68.37 75.85
CA GLY A 578 -79.89 -67.34 74.94
C GLY A 578 -79.06 -66.83 73.70
N ASP A 579 -79.23 -65.58 73.18
CA ASP A 579 -79.02 -65.20 71.73
C ASP A 579 -78.70 -63.68 71.34
N MET A 580 -78.22 -63.45 70.08
CA MET A 580 -78.28 -62.30 69.08
C MET A 580 -77.61 -60.87 69.16
N GLY A 581 -77.45 -60.21 67.98
CA GLY A 581 -76.88 -58.82 67.73
C GLY A 581 -77.07 -58.22 66.29
N SER A 582 -76.79 -56.91 66.03
CA SER A 582 -77.20 -56.12 64.80
C SER A 582 -76.62 -54.65 64.73
N LEU A 583 -76.50 -53.78 63.67
CA LEU A 583 -76.38 -53.77 62.16
C LEU A 583 -76.10 -52.33 61.54
N GLN A 584 -75.62 -52.23 60.27
CA GLN A 584 -75.73 -51.13 59.22
C GLN A 584 -75.14 -49.68 59.35
N LEU A 585 -74.54 -49.09 58.27
CA LEU A 585 -75.02 -47.89 57.47
C LEU A 585 -74.07 -47.37 56.31
N LYS A 586 -74.11 -46.07 55.92
CA LYS A 586 -74.03 -45.46 54.54
C LYS A 586 -73.24 -44.11 54.49
N LEU A 587 -72.87 -43.43 53.37
CA LEU A 587 -72.78 -43.68 51.90
C LEU A 587 -72.20 -42.43 51.14
N LEU A 588 -71.34 -42.62 50.10
CA LEU A 588 -70.97 -41.73 48.95
C LEU A 588 -70.49 -40.26 49.19
N GLU A 589 -69.26 -39.92 48.79
CA GLU A 589 -68.87 -38.57 48.30
C GLU A 589 -67.71 -38.63 47.26
N LYS A 590 -67.30 -37.48 46.69
CA LYS A 590 -66.52 -37.32 45.43
C LYS A 590 -64.97 -37.31 45.59
N PRO A 591 -64.22 -37.63 44.52
CA PRO A 591 -62.76 -37.47 44.50
C PRO A 591 -62.34 -35.98 44.53
N THR A 592 -61.35 -35.67 45.39
CA THR A 592 -60.76 -34.33 45.53
C THR A 592 -59.25 -34.32 45.18
N GLU A 593 -58.65 -35.48 44.88
CA GLU A 593 -57.20 -35.62 44.67
C GLU A 593 -56.74 -35.42 43.21
N ASP A 594 -57.51 -35.84 42.19
CA ASP A 594 -57.11 -35.62 40.77
C ASP A 594 -56.90 -34.13 40.48
N LEU A 595 -57.89 -33.30 40.85
CA LEU A 595 -57.80 -31.83 40.76
C LEU A 595 -56.69 -31.23 41.63
N ARG A 596 -56.13 -31.96 42.62
CA ARG A 596 -54.97 -31.52 43.41
C ARG A 596 -53.66 -31.84 42.69
N TRP A 597 -53.59 -32.97 41.99
CA TRP A 597 -52.40 -33.37 41.22
C TRP A 597 -52.31 -32.60 39.90
N GLU A 598 -53.40 -32.53 39.13
CA GLU A 598 -53.48 -31.75 37.88
C GLU A 598 -53.21 -30.26 38.13
N LYS A 599 -53.76 -29.70 39.22
CA LYS A 599 -53.41 -28.35 39.68
C LYS A 599 -51.93 -28.20 40.02
N LYS A 600 -51.30 -29.15 40.70
CA LYS A 600 -49.86 -29.09 41.00
C LYS A 600 -49.00 -29.14 39.74
N GLN A 601 -49.35 -29.99 38.77
CA GLN A 601 -48.67 -30.02 37.47
C GLN A 601 -48.78 -28.66 36.78
N LEU A 602 -50.00 -28.12 36.67
CA LEU A 602 -50.23 -26.78 36.10
C LEU A 602 -49.52 -25.66 36.89
N GLU A 603 -49.42 -25.76 38.22
CA GLU A 603 -48.63 -24.81 39.04
C GLU A 603 -47.12 -24.90 38.73
N THR A 604 -46.57 -26.10 38.49
CA THR A 604 -45.17 -26.27 38.08
C THR A 604 -44.90 -25.83 36.63
N GLU A 605 -45.80 -26.13 35.69
CA GLU A 605 -45.71 -25.64 34.31
C GLU A 605 -45.87 -24.11 34.24
N LEU A 606 -46.72 -23.53 35.10
CA LEU A 606 -46.88 -22.09 35.23
C LEU A 606 -45.62 -21.41 35.83
N GLU A 607 -44.92 -22.02 36.78
CA GLU A 607 -43.66 -21.43 37.28
C GLU A 607 -42.50 -21.63 36.30
N LEU A 608 -42.39 -22.79 35.62
CA LEU A 608 -41.42 -22.99 34.54
C LEU A 608 -41.62 -22.01 33.38
N THR A 609 -42.87 -21.72 32.99
CA THR A 609 -43.16 -20.72 31.96
C THR A 609 -42.91 -19.29 32.42
N LYS A 610 -43.14 -18.95 33.71
CA LYS A 610 -42.67 -17.67 34.29
C LYS A 610 -41.16 -17.57 34.31
N GLU A 611 -40.42 -18.64 34.64
CA GLU A 611 -38.96 -18.63 34.64
C GLU A 611 -38.38 -18.52 33.24
N SER A 612 -38.95 -19.23 32.26
CA SER A 612 -38.63 -19.04 30.84
C SER A 612 -38.96 -17.62 30.36
N LEU A 613 -40.04 -17.00 30.86
CA LEU A 613 -40.39 -15.61 30.55
C LEU A 613 -39.41 -14.62 31.18
N ARG A 614 -39.04 -14.79 32.46
CA ARG A 614 -37.99 -14.01 33.15
C ARG A 614 -36.64 -14.14 32.42
N ALA A 615 -36.28 -15.33 31.96
CA ALA A 615 -35.06 -15.56 31.19
C ALA A 615 -35.08 -14.80 29.86
N LYS A 616 -36.21 -14.86 29.12
CA LYS A 616 -36.38 -14.11 27.86
C LYS A 616 -36.50 -12.60 28.07
N GLU A 617 -37.04 -12.14 29.19
CA GLU A 617 -37.05 -10.72 29.59
C GLU A 617 -35.62 -10.23 29.89
N MET A 618 -34.80 -11.03 30.57
CA MET A 618 -33.38 -10.73 30.81
C MET A 618 -32.55 -10.72 29.51
N GLU A 619 -32.83 -11.62 28.58
CA GLU A 619 -32.24 -11.66 27.23
C GLU A 619 -32.66 -10.44 26.39
N LEU A 620 -33.93 -10.02 26.48
CA LEU A 620 -34.44 -8.79 25.86
C LEU A 620 -33.78 -7.55 26.46
N LEU A 621 -33.61 -7.48 27.79
CA LEU A 621 -32.90 -6.38 28.46
C LEU A 621 -31.41 -6.36 28.10
N ALA A 622 -30.78 -7.52 27.85
CA ALA A 622 -29.39 -7.60 27.39
C ALA A 622 -29.25 -7.10 25.94
N THR A 623 -30.08 -7.59 25.02
CA THR A 623 -30.10 -7.14 23.62
C THR A 623 -30.49 -5.66 23.49
N GLN A 624 -31.41 -5.16 24.32
CA GLN A 624 -31.75 -3.73 24.40
C GLN A 624 -30.54 -2.88 24.85
N ARG A 625 -29.77 -3.33 25.85
CA ARG A 625 -28.53 -2.65 26.26
C ARG A 625 -27.52 -2.63 25.12
N GLU A 626 -27.31 -3.75 24.44
CA GLU A 626 -26.42 -3.83 23.27
C GLU A 626 -26.87 -2.90 22.14
N LEU A 627 -28.18 -2.84 21.85
CA LEU A 627 -28.78 -1.91 20.90
C LEU A 627 -28.47 -0.46 21.27
N THR A 628 -28.65 -0.06 22.55
CA THR A 628 -28.32 1.32 22.99
C THR A 628 -26.82 1.63 22.97
N ILE A 629 -25.94 0.63 23.00
CA ILE A 629 -24.50 0.81 22.81
C ILE A 629 -24.19 1.02 21.33
N LYS A 630 -24.79 0.21 20.45
CA LYS A 630 -24.68 0.34 18.99
C LYS A 630 -25.26 1.67 18.49
N ASP A 631 -26.41 2.11 19.00
CA ASP A 631 -27.03 3.41 18.70
C ASP A 631 -26.13 4.59 19.11
N LYS A 632 -25.54 4.56 20.32
CA LYS A 632 -24.53 5.55 20.73
C LYS A 632 -23.29 5.53 19.85
N GLY A 633 -22.84 4.35 19.43
CA GLY A 633 -21.74 4.19 18.46
C GLY A 633 -22.05 4.86 17.12
N LEU A 634 -23.22 4.54 16.54
CA LEU A 634 -23.71 5.17 15.32
C LEU A 634 -23.84 6.69 15.47
N LYS A 635 -24.35 7.19 16.59
CA LYS A 635 -24.47 8.63 16.84
C LYS A 635 -23.11 9.34 16.89
N MET A 636 -22.08 8.73 17.48
CA MET A 636 -20.72 9.27 17.43
C MET A 636 -20.13 9.24 16.01
N VAL A 637 -20.42 8.20 15.22
CA VAL A 637 -20.01 8.13 13.80
C VAL A 637 -20.71 9.19 12.96
N SER A 638 -22.02 9.41 13.15
CA SER A 638 -22.77 10.49 12.49
C SER A 638 -22.24 11.86 12.87
N GLN A 639 -21.94 12.11 14.15
CA GLN A 639 -21.34 13.38 14.57
C GLN A 639 -19.94 13.58 13.94
N GLY A 640 -19.10 12.54 13.90
CA GLY A 640 -17.81 12.60 13.21
C GLY A 640 -17.93 12.83 11.70
N LEU A 641 -18.99 12.34 11.06
CA LEU A 641 -19.32 12.64 9.66
C LEU A 641 -19.79 14.09 9.48
N GLU A 642 -20.66 14.61 10.36
CA GLU A 642 -21.08 16.03 10.35
C GLU A 642 -19.90 16.99 10.58
N GLU A 643 -18.96 16.61 11.45
CA GLU A 643 -17.69 17.31 11.66
C GLU A 643 -16.84 17.31 10.37
N LYS A 644 -16.76 16.17 9.66
CA LYS A 644 -16.00 16.09 8.39
C LYS A 644 -16.65 16.77 7.19
N ASP A 645 -17.98 16.73 7.08
CA ASP A 645 -18.70 17.55 6.10
C ASP A 645 -18.54 19.05 6.40
N SER A 646 -18.41 19.43 7.67
CA SER A 646 -18.11 20.81 8.08
C SER A 646 -16.68 21.22 7.74
N GLU A 647 -15.67 20.38 8.02
CA GLU A 647 -14.28 20.59 7.58
C GLU A 647 -14.19 20.74 6.05
N LEU A 648 -14.87 19.86 5.30
CA LEU A 648 -14.87 19.86 3.82
C LEU A 648 -15.58 21.11 3.27
N LYS A 649 -16.69 21.52 3.89
CA LYS A 649 -17.39 22.76 3.56
C LYS A 649 -16.55 24.00 3.83
N GLU A 650 -15.86 24.07 4.96
CA GLU A 650 -14.93 25.17 5.27
C GLU A 650 -13.75 25.21 4.29
N LEU A 651 -13.16 24.05 3.97
CA LEU A 651 -12.09 23.93 2.98
C LEU A 651 -12.55 24.41 1.59
N LYS A 652 -13.77 24.06 1.18
CA LYS A 652 -14.38 24.49 -0.09
C LYS A 652 -14.69 26.00 -0.09
N GLU A 653 -15.14 26.55 1.03
CA GLU A 653 -15.39 27.99 1.19
C GLU A 653 -14.07 28.78 1.24
N LYS A 654 -13.00 28.21 1.82
CA LYS A 654 -11.66 28.74 1.74
C LYS A 654 -11.11 28.71 0.32
N MET A 655 -11.21 27.59 -0.39
CA MET A 655 -10.83 27.50 -1.81
C MET A 655 -11.58 28.52 -2.68
N LEU A 656 -12.86 28.81 -2.36
CA LEU A 656 -13.64 29.86 -3.00
C LEU A 656 -13.15 31.27 -2.64
N ARG A 657 -12.74 31.53 -1.39
CA ARG A 657 -12.04 32.77 -1.00
C ARG A 657 -10.73 32.91 -1.76
N ASP A 658 -9.83 31.93 -1.63
CA ASP A 658 -8.51 31.92 -2.26
C ASP A 658 -8.62 32.17 -3.79
N ALA A 659 -9.58 31.54 -4.47
CA ALA A 659 -9.84 31.78 -5.90
C ALA A 659 -10.46 33.15 -6.22
N ASN A 660 -11.27 33.72 -5.32
CA ASN A 660 -11.86 35.05 -5.49
C ASN A 660 -10.90 36.19 -5.08
N ASP A 661 -9.92 35.90 -4.23
CA ASP A 661 -8.81 36.78 -3.88
C ASP A 661 -7.76 36.79 -5.01
N LEU A 662 -7.44 35.63 -5.60
CA LEU A 662 -6.70 35.53 -6.86
C LEU A 662 -7.38 36.32 -7.99
N LYS A 663 -8.72 36.28 -8.04
CA LYS A 663 -9.52 37.07 -8.99
C LYS A 663 -9.48 38.57 -8.69
N GLN A 664 -9.48 38.97 -7.41
CA GLN A 664 -9.31 40.38 -7.02
C GLN A 664 -7.93 40.93 -7.36
N LEU A 665 -6.87 40.12 -7.21
CA LEU A 665 -5.52 40.45 -7.69
C LEU A 665 -5.48 40.69 -9.22
N HIS A 666 -6.34 40.02 -9.99
CA HIS A 666 -6.52 40.26 -11.42
C HIS A 666 -7.51 41.38 -11.78
N THR A 667 -8.21 41.98 -10.82
CA THR A 667 -9.17 43.10 -11.07
C THR A 667 -8.85 44.38 -10.31
N MET A 668 -7.70 44.47 -9.64
CA MET A 668 -7.27 45.66 -8.91
C MET A 668 -6.99 46.80 -9.91
N PRO A 669 -7.71 47.93 -9.89
CA PRO A 669 -7.48 49.00 -10.85
C PRO A 669 -6.13 49.71 -10.61
N GLN A 670 -5.48 50.13 -11.68
CA GLN A 670 -4.40 51.11 -11.62
C GLN A 670 -4.95 52.45 -11.10
N ASP A 671 -4.71 52.78 -9.82
CA ASP A 671 -4.25 54.11 -9.36
C ASP A 671 -4.16 54.24 -7.82
N GLY A 672 -3.09 54.88 -7.35
CA GLY A 672 -2.71 54.96 -5.93
C GLY A 672 -1.32 55.59 -5.71
N THR A 673 -1.00 56.61 -6.50
CA THR A 673 0.37 57.05 -6.81
C THR A 673 1.18 57.57 -5.62
N GLN A 674 2.20 56.81 -5.18
CA GLN A 674 3.47 57.41 -4.76
C GLN A 674 4.71 56.50 -4.87
N GLU A 675 4.55 55.17 -4.84
CA GLU A 675 5.66 54.20 -4.99
C GLU A 675 6.04 53.95 -6.47
N ARG A 676 5.11 54.24 -7.39
CA ARG A 676 5.25 54.11 -8.85
C ARG A 676 6.52 54.73 -9.45
N VAL A 677 7.07 55.83 -8.91
CA VAL A 677 8.25 56.45 -9.55
C VAL A 677 9.50 55.54 -9.47
N ILE A 678 9.54 54.58 -8.54
CA ILE A 678 10.60 53.58 -8.44
C ILE A 678 10.22 52.31 -9.22
N GLU A 679 8.97 51.84 -9.11
CA GLU A 679 8.52 50.65 -9.84
C GLU A 679 8.38 50.90 -11.35
N ASP A 680 7.75 51.99 -11.80
CA ASP A 680 7.66 52.35 -13.21
C ASP A 680 9.06 52.57 -13.80
N SER A 681 10.02 53.15 -13.06
CA SER A 681 11.41 53.28 -13.53
C SER A 681 12.16 51.94 -13.57
N ALA A 682 11.86 51.01 -12.65
CA ALA A 682 12.38 49.64 -12.70
C ALA A 682 11.74 48.82 -13.83
N ILE A 683 10.45 49.03 -14.12
CA ILE A 683 9.70 48.37 -15.19
C ILE A 683 10.11 48.94 -16.55
N GLU A 684 10.24 50.26 -16.70
CA GLU A 684 10.80 50.92 -17.89
C GLU A 684 12.23 50.45 -18.14
N LYS A 685 13.06 50.35 -17.09
CA LYS A 685 14.41 49.78 -17.20
C LYS A 685 14.39 48.31 -17.61
N LEU A 686 13.53 47.47 -17.03
CA LEU A 686 13.40 46.06 -17.40
C LEU A 686 12.79 45.87 -18.80
N GLN A 687 11.94 46.79 -19.27
CA GLN A 687 11.42 46.82 -20.64
C GLN A 687 12.48 47.29 -21.63
N LEU A 688 13.34 48.24 -21.25
CA LEU A 688 14.47 48.69 -22.06
C LEU A 688 15.58 47.63 -22.11
N GLU A 689 15.84 46.93 -21.00
CA GLU A 689 16.74 45.78 -20.93
C GLU A 689 16.18 44.58 -21.71
N ALA A 690 14.87 44.31 -21.65
CA ALA A 690 14.21 43.33 -22.50
C ALA A 690 14.27 43.71 -23.99
N ALA A 691 14.00 44.97 -24.35
CA ALA A 691 14.12 45.45 -25.72
C ALA A 691 15.57 45.40 -26.21
N GLN A 692 16.55 45.69 -25.36
CA GLN A 692 17.98 45.56 -25.68
C GLN A 692 18.37 44.08 -25.90
N LEU A 693 17.86 43.16 -25.08
CA LEU A 693 18.04 41.72 -25.26
C LEU A 693 17.29 41.17 -26.48
N GLU A 694 16.12 41.73 -26.85
CA GLU A 694 15.41 41.41 -28.09
C GLU A 694 16.17 41.93 -29.32
N ILE A 695 16.78 43.12 -29.25
CA ILE A 695 17.67 43.66 -30.29
C ILE A 695 18.96 42.83 -30.39
N GLU A 696 19.56 42.41 -29.28
CA GLU A 696 20.74 41.53 -29.28
C GLU A 696 20.40 40.13 -29.82
N ALA A 697 19.25 39.57 -29.45
CA ALA A 697 18.76 38.31 -30.01
C ALA A 697 18.42 38.42 -31.50
N ALA A 698 17.80 39.52 -31.94
CA ALA A 698 17.46 39.76 -33.35
C ALA A 698 18.71 39.99 -34.20
N THR A 699 19.67 40.80 -33.74
CA THR A 699 20.95 41.01 -34.44
C THR A 699 21.80 39.75 -34.45
N SER A 700 21.84 38.97 -33.37
CA SER A 700 22.48 37.65 -33.34
C SER A 700 21.80 36.65 -34.29
N ALA A 701 20.46 36.65 -34.38
CA ALA A 701 19.72 35.84 -35.33
C ALA A 701 19.96 36.26 -36.80
N LEU A 702 20.04 37.57 -37.08
CA LEU A 702 20.43 38.10 -38.40
C LEU A 702 21.87 37.71 -38.75
N HIS A 703 22.81 37.85 -37.81
CA HIS A 703 24.21 37.43 -38.01
C HIS A 703 24.33 35.91 -38.22
N LYS A 704 23.47 35.11 -37.56
CA LYS A 704 23.35 33.68 -37.81
C LYS A 704 22.71 33.36 -39.16
N LEU A 705 21.77 34.17 -39.64
CA LEU A 705 21.20 34.07 -41.00
C LEU A 705 22.24 34.41 -42.09
N VAL A 706 23.06 35.46 -41.88
CA VAL A 706 24.22 35.76 -42.75
C VAL A 706 25.19 34.59 -42.79
N GLU A 707 25.55 34.02 -41.64
CA GLU A 707 26.46 32.87 -41.61
C GLU A 707 25.83 31.63 -42.28
N MET A 708 24.53 31.41 -42.14
CA MET A 708 23.84 30.31 -42.84
C MET A 708 23.68 30.57 -44.34
N SER A 709 23.46 31.80 -44.80
CA SER A 709 23.39 32.13 -46.24
C SER A 709 24.78 32.03 -46.88
N ARG A 710 25.84 32.47 -46.19
CA ARG A 710 27.24 32.27 -46.58
C ARG A 710 27.60 30.79 -46.67
N GLN A 711 27.21 29.98 -45.67
CA GLN A 711 27.40 28.53 -45.72
C GLN A 711 26.57 27.85 -46.82
N LEU A 712 25.36 28.34 -47.12
CA LEU A 712 24.54 27.84 -48.23
C LEU A 712 25.13 28.22 -49.60
N LEU A 713 25.65 29.44 -49.76
CA LEU A 713 26.31 29.89 -51.00
C LEU A 713 27.59 29.08 -51.27
N ASN A 714 28.37 28.80 -50.22
CA ASN A 714 29.54 27.92 -50.31
C ASN A 714 29.13 26.48 -50.67
N LYS A 715 28.10 25.92 -50.02
CA LYS A 715 27.58 24.57 -50.34
C LYS A 715 26.98 24.47 -51.74
N ALA A 716 26.24 25.48 -52.19
CA ALA A 716 25.70 25.57 -53.54
C ALA A 716 26.77 25.82 -54.62
N SER A 717 27.97 26.23 -54.20
CA SER A 717 29.15 26.27 -55.07
C SER A 717 29.79 24.87 -55.17
N LEU A 718 30.00 24.20 -54.02
CA LEU A 718 30.50 22.83 -53.96
C LEU A 718 29.64 21.79 -54.71
N THR A 719 28.30 21.94 -54.74
CA THR A 719 27.42 21.00 -55.45
C THR A 719 27.46 21.12 -56.98
N VAL A 720 28.07 22.15 -57.56
CA VAL A 720 28.17 22.29 -59.04
C VAL A 720 29.33 21.47 -59.61
N GLU A 721 30.28 21.04 -58.78
CA GLU A 721 31.47 20.28 -59.20
C GLU A 721 31.28 18.76 -59.07
N ALA A 722 30.24 18.30 -58.36
CA ALA A 722 30.08 16.90 -57.96
C ALA A 722 29.44 15.97 -59.02
N ASP A 723 28.71 16.52 -60.00
CA ASP A 723 27.90 15.74 -60.96
C ASP A 723 28.60 15.43 -62.30
N LEU A 724 29.89 15.77 -62.47
CA LEU A 724 30.61 15.64 -63.75
C LEU A 724 31.43 14.35 -63.93
N ASP A 725 31.81 13.65 -62.85
CA ASP A 725 32.84 12.60 -62.92
C ASP A 725 32.30 11.19 -62.60
N LEU A 726 31.75 10.51 -63.62
CA LEU A 726 31.26 9.13 -63.48
C LEU A 726 31.43 8.24 -64.74
N ASN A 727 32.68 8.16 -65.26
CA ASN A 727 33.02 7.24 -66.36
C ASN A 727 34.51 6.81 -66.42
N VAL A 728 34.88 5.69 -65.78
CA VAL A 728 36.00 4.80 -66.21
C VAL A 728 35.73 3.34 -65.78
N PHE A 729 35.91 2.39 -66.70
CA PHE A 729 35.90 0.93 -66.47
C PHE A 729 37.29 0.38 -66.12
N GLN A 730 37.38 -0.70 -65.32
CA GLN A 730 38.37 -1.79 -65.52
C GLN A 730 37.82 -3.19 -65.10
N PRO A 731 38.38 -4.33 -65.59
CA PRO A 731 37.60 -5.56 -65.79
C PRO A 731 38.20 -6.93 -65.32
N ASN A 732 37.34 -7.95 -65.29
CA ASN A 732 37.60 -9.42 -65.26
C ASN A 732 38.22 -10.04 -63.97
N GLY A 733 37.92 -11.30 -63.60
CA GLY A 733 36.99 -12.30 -64.18
C GLY A 733 37.06 -13.69 -63.50
N PHE A 734 36.21 -14.66 -63.96
CA PHE A 734 35.91 -16.01 -63.40
C PHE A 734 35.17 -16.01 -62.04
N GLY A 735 34.22 -16.90 -61.70
CA GLY A 735 33.50 -18.05 -62.32
C GLY A 735 32.78 -18.83 -61.19
N THR A 736 31.66 -19.58 -61.30
CA THR A 736 30.93 -20.24 -62.42
C THR A 736 29.51 -20.67 -61.94
N SER A 737 28.53 -20.95 -62.84
CA SER A 737 27.23 -21.65 -62.60
C SER A 737 26.14 -20.91 -61.76
N THR A 738 24.81 -21.07 -61.96
CA THR A 738 23.99 -21.89 -62.92
C THR A 738 22.59 -21.28 -63.17
N ASN A 739 22.14 -21.32 -64.43
CA ASN A 739 20.79 -21.54 -65.01
C ASN A 739 19.53 -20.71 -64.61
N ASP A 740 18.85 -20.21 -65.67
CA ASP A 740 17.40 -19.92 -65.85
C ASP A 740 16.70 -18.89 -64.93
N VAL A 741 15.68 -18.11 -65.36
CA VAL A 741 14.63 -18.33 -66.39
C VAL A 741 14.35 -17.11 -67.30
N ARG A 742 14.52 -17.31 -68.63
CA ARG A 742 13.66 -16.90 -69.78
C ARG A 742 12.82 -15.58 -69.79
N GLY A 743 13.21 -14.65 -70.68
CA GLY A 743 12.32 -13.73 -71.44
C GLY A 743 12.13 -12.31 -70.86
N ASN A 744 11.95 -11.23 -71.63
CA ASN A 744 11.83 -11.04 -73.10
C ASN A 744 12.44 -9.70 -73.55
N ILE A 745 12.74 -9.56 -74.85
CA ILE A 745 13.31 -8.34 -75.46
C ILE A 745 12.20 -7.44 -76.04
N ILE A 746 12.26 -6.13 -75.76
CA ILE A 746 11.75 -5.07 -76.65
C ILE A 746 12.81 -3.96 -76.72
N GLN A 747 13.11 -3.46 -77.92
CA GLN A 747 13.98 -2.30 -78.15
C GLN A 747 13.13 -1.06 -78.47
N GLN A 748 13.39 0.05 -77.78
CA GLN A 748 13.11 1.42 -78.23
C GLN A 748 14.15 2.32 -77.52
N LYS A 749 15.14 2.80 -78.27
CA LYS A 749 15.15 4.07 -79.02
C LYS A 749 15.42 5.24 -78.06
N GLY A 750 16.66 5.72 -78.08
CA GLY A 750 17.10 6.86 -77.26
C GLY A 750 16.41 8.17 -77.62
N ILE A 751 16.41 9.08 -76.65
CA ILE A 751 16.01 10.48 -76.73
C ILE A 751 17.08 11.26 -75.96
N ASP A 752 17.41 12.45 -76.45
CA ASP A 752 18.63 13.19 -76.10
C ASP A 752 18.57 13.78 -74.68
N LEU A 753 19.74 13.82 -74.00
CA LEU A 753 19.84 14.22 -72.58
C LEU A 753 20.52 15.59 -72.39
N GLU A 754 21.01 16.22 -73.46
CA GLU A 754 21.96 17.36 -73.35
C GLU A 754 21.27 18.73 -73.15
N SER A 755 19.99 18.89 -73.50
CA SER A 755 19.33 20.22 -73.43
C SER A 755 18.96 20.68 -72.01
N ASN A 756 18.70 19.77 -71.08
CA ASN A 756 18.27 20.12 -69.71
C ASN A 756 19.40 20.69 -68.83
N ILE A 757 20.66 20.58 -69.26
CA ILE A 757 21.83 21.00 -68.46
C ILE A 757 22.06 22.51 -68.53
N VAL A 758 21.59 23.18 -69.59
CA VAL A 758 21.77 24.63 -69.78
C VAL A 758 20.80 25.42 -68.89
N ASP A 759 19.50 25.17 -69.00
CA ASP A 759 18.45 25.84 -68.20
C ASP A 759 18.68 25.68 -66.70
N ALA A 760 19.11 24.48 -66.26
CA ALA A 760 19.43 24.20 -64.86
C ALA A 760 20.60 25.04 -64.33
N ASN A 761 21.60 25.32 -65.17
CA ASN A 761 22.73 26.18 -64.82
C ASN A 761 22.33 27.66 -64.76
N GLU A 762 21.51 28.15 -65.70
CA GLU A 762 21.03 29.54 -65.67
C GLU A 762 20.20 29.79 -64.40
N PHE A 763 19.28 28.89 -64.05
CA PHE A 763 18.51 28.94 -62.80
C PHE A 763 19.40 28.87 -61.54
N LEU A 764 20.49 28.09 -61.57
CA LEU A 764 21.47 28.04 -60.48
C LEU A 764 22.28 29.34 -60.35
N THR A 765 22.60 30.01 -61.45
CA THR A 765 23.25 31.33 -61.42
C THR A 765 22.31 32.44 -60.93
N GLU A 766 21.03 32.39 -61.32
CA GLU A 766 20.01 33.30 -60.78
C GLU A 766 19.87 33.11 -59.27
N VAL A 767 19.70 31.86 -58.79
CA VAL A 767 19.62 31.54 -57.36
C VAL A 767 20.89 31.96 -56.62
N LYS A 768 22.09 31.74 -57.16
CA LYS A 768 23.35 32.23 -56.54
C LYS A 768 23.39 33.75 -56.44
N SER A 769 22.97 34.46 -57.49
CA SER A 769 22.98 35.94 -57.49
C SER A 769 21.93 36.53 -56.54
N GLU A 770 20.75 35.92 -56.42
CA GLU A 770 19.70 36.38 -55.50
C GLU A 770 20.02 36.01 -54.04
N VAL A 771 20.65 34.86 -53.77
CA VAL A 771 21.19 34.52 -52.45
C VAL A 771 22.31 35.49 -52.04
N ALA A 772 23.19 35.88 -52.96
CA ALA A 772 24.18 36.93 -52.71
C ALA A 772 23.52 38.30 -52.46
N ARG A 773 22.50 38.68 -53.25
CA ARG A 773 21.75 39.93 -53.05
C ARG A 773 21.02 39.97 -51.71
N LEU A 774 20.49 38.84 -51.25
CA LEU A 774 19.89 38.67 -49.92
C LEU A 774 20.94 38.70 -48.80
N ALA A 775 22.13 38.16 -48.99
CA ALA A 775 23.25 38.29 -48.05
C ALA A 775 23.67 39.77 -47.92
N ASP A 776 23.94 40.46 -49.03
CA ASP A 776 24.26 41.90 -49.06
C ASP A 776 23.17 42.77 -48.45
N LEU A 777 21.89 42.39 -48.58
CA LEU A 777 20.76 43.08 -47.95
C LEU A 777 20.75 42.83 -46.43
N THR A 778 21.02 41.61 -45.99
CA THR A 778 21.04 41.23 -44.57
C THR A 778 22.23 41.86 -43.85
N ASP A 779 23.42 41.89 -44.47
CA ASP A 779 24.59 42.59 -43.91
C ASP A 779 24.38 44.10 -43.81
N ARG A 780 23.68 44.72 -44.77
CA ARG A 780 23.25 46.12 -44.65
C ARG A 780 22.26 46.32 -43.51
N LEU A 781 21.27 45.45 -43.34
CA LEU A 781 20.34 45.51 -42.20
C LEU A 781 21.05 45.31 -40.85
N VAL A 782 22.10 44.48 -40.79
CA VAL A 782 22.95 44.32 -39.60
C VAL A 782 23.78 45.59 -39.34
N GLN A 783 24.31 46.25 -40.38
CA GLN A 783 25.00 47.54 -40.24
C GLN A 783 24.06 48.67 -39.82
N GLU A 784 22.86 48.75 -40.39
CA GLU A 784 21.83 49.74 -40.04
C GLU A 784 21.29 49.54 -38.62
N ALA A 785 21.08 48.30 -38.18
CA ALA A 785 20.75 47.98 -36.80
C ALA A 785 21.90 48.33 -35.83
N GLY A 786 23.15 48.06 -36.22
CA GLY A 786 24.33 48.45 -35.44
C GLY A 786 24.54 49.96 -35.32
N ALA A 787 24.08 50.74 -36.30
CA ALA A 787 24.23 52.19 -36.34
C ALA A 787 23.37 52.94 -35.29
N PHE A 788 22.35 52.30 -34.71
CA PHE A 788 21.46 52.95 -33.73
C PHE A 788 22.09 53.20 -32.34
N ASN A 789 23.25 52.61 -32.05
CA ASN A 789 23.95 52.77 -30.76
C ASN A 789 24.61 54.15 -30.53
N TYR A 790 24.31 55.18 -31.33
CA TYR A 790 24.94 56.51 -31.24
C TYR A 790 23.99 57.72 -31.31
N VAL A 791 22.71 57.57 -30.91
CA VAL A 791 21.82 58.74 -30.66
C VAL A 791 21.05 58.64 -29.34
N THR A 792 21.72 58.97 -28.23
CA THR A 792 21.12 59.72 -27.11
C THR A 792 22.22 60.27 -26.19
N GLN A 793 22.14 61.56 -25.85
CA GLN A 793 22.98 62.30 -24.91
C GLN A 793 22.11 63.34 -24.18
#